data_AF-A0A925S963-F1
#
_entry.id   AF-A0A925S963-F1
#
_cell.length_a   1.000
_cell.length_b   1.000
_cell.length_c   1.000
_cell.angle_alpha   90.00
_cell.angle_beta   90.00
_cell.angle_gamma   90.00
#
_symmetry.space_group_name_H-M   'P 1'
#
loop_
_entity.id
_entity.type
_entity.pdbx_description
1 polymer ?
#
loop_
_entity_poly.entity_id
_entity_poly.type
_entity_poly.pdbx_seq_one_letter_code
_entity_poly.pdbx_strand_id
1 'polypeptide(L)'
;MLKGQMQEILPVQTKPKETDNTAARAIERLREQMQPSALDDSTQVKAAPKESYLHIALNTVTSRLITDDANRETANHLGGEFLKTAALFSKGKFGLATTVLTYGLDKATHNSTTTEKVADFTLGAAKGLTIKGLFGVVAKSYSFAPTKGVLMGIAARDAEVVFDRETFTSPNKTFGKLRAETLNPQAWLFDAAVFGVGEGAFHGVNKAMGGRLVKNELASGMVLGGSFGTVNGGTAEIMKQVGEGKGTDLDWGKVIQKGVTEGGVGALGAGFGIKGSDPRLHASMRRSLESAKQTGIESTARFAENMGLTKDATTREFVVVGGKDNLAALTGKTESSAMLSVKEVSKFLGFERLGETKNLFVQKLGDGQPGIRPAADKADLLATCFPESLSAALKAKHIFPEGKGPVWLEAKGADRVKLALGDTPFQHRNYNPIGQLVRLDGHQITMNVMGPLEIGNVRDPHNPSSKGAWEAFEKELGEAKKIGADAVSTDVWWGAVEPKPGEFNWNYYDMLSTKIAAQGLKWVPILSLHQCGGNIGDTSNVPIPMWIWSKIQSSAKSDNPDVGKYKSEQGNTSSEYVSAWSTDHALPYYKRVMSEFQNQYGGKAAIISEINVSLGPAGELRYPSYNSHDSNSGYPTRGALQSYSDQAKASFKEFAISKYGSEEAVKQKWGEKYGAAIEPPKNVDEFYSSGDYKNSQFGKDFFDWYNGSLTSHGTKVITTALDVFGSEGSQFAGIDIGAKMPGVHWRVGEKNGDQVVLSDRQAELSAGLITTSRNDWQNDADGRGYRPIISMFKDLQTKSKFSRVIPHFTALEMADGHEGRAIQSLPYTLSRWVGEEANRQGLVIKGENALAWNLPDPASWQRMASLMKGVNQNGLYDGLTFLRISDVLSNDVARAQFQDIISKIRPPAEAQPLAEAK
;
A
#
# COMPACT_ATOMS: atom_id res chain seq x y z
N MET A 1 6.87 -36.77 -70.10
CA MET A 1 8.08 -35.99 -69.78
C MET A 1 7.97 -35.59 -68.32
N LEU A 2 8.74 -36.09 -67.35
CA LEU A 2 9.93 -36.93 -67.34
C LEU A 2 9.82 -37.86 -66.11
N LYS A 3 9.68 -39.16 -66.37
CA LYS A 3 10.30 -40.22 -65.55
C LYS A 3 11.81 -40.10 -65.80
N GLY A 4 12.61 -39.91 -64.76
CA GLY A 4 14.07 -40.01 -64.85
C GLY A 4 14.81 -38.86 -64.20
N GLN A 5 14.87 -38.86 -62.85
CA GLN A 5 15.94 -38.20 -62.07
C GLN A 5 15.92 -38.59 -60.57
N MET A 6 15.38 -39.77 -60.22
CA MET A 6 15.52 -40.37 -58.88
C MET A 6 16.31 -41.68 -58.99
N GLN A 7 17.62 -41.56 -59.18
CA GLN A 7 18.60 -42.61 -58.88
C GLN A 7 19.96 -41.95 -59.01
N GLU A 8 20.63 -41.73 -57.88
CA GLU A 8 22.06 -41.96 -57.65
C GLU A 8 22.58 -41.15 -56.45
N ILE A 9 23.50 -41.80 -55.70
CA ILE A 9 24.40 -41.27 -54.68
C ILE A 9 23.89 -41.36 -53.22
N LEU A 10 23.84 -42.60 -52.73
CA LEU A 10 24.71 -42.99 -51.61
C LEU A 10 26.05 -43.44 -52.22
N PRO A 11 27.22 -43.10 -51.65
CA PRO A 11 27.97 -44.19 -51.00
C PRO A 11 28.83 -43.81 -49.77
N VAL A 12 28.90 -44.82 -48.88
CA VAL A 12 30.11 -45.40 -48.24
C VAL A 12 30.82 -44.67 -47.09
N GLN A 13 30.65 -45.32 -45.93
CA GLN A 13 31.55 -45.57 -44.80
C GLN A 13 32.97 -44.96 -44.84
N THR A 14 33.28 -44.19 -43.79
CA THR A 14 34.59 -44.27 -43.12
C THR A 14 34.36 -44.38 -41.60
N LYS A 15 35.00 -45.39 -40.99
CA LYS A 15 34.92 -45.70 -39.56
C LYS A 15 35.38 -44.51 -38.70
N PRO A 16 34.68 -44.12 -37.63
CA PRO A 16 35.23 -43.26 -36.60
C PRO A 16 35.85 -44.09 -35.47
N LYS A 17 37.04 -43.66 -35.05
CA LYS A 17 37.79 -44.09 -33.86
C LYS A 17 36.93 -43.99 -32.60
N GLU A 18 37.06 -44.98 -31.72
CA GLU A 18 36.52 -44.95 -30.36
C GLU A 18 37.02 -43.73 -29.59
N THR A 19 36.09 -42.97 -28.99
CA THR A 19 36.23 -42.43 -27.64
C THR A 19 34.85 -42.12 -27.06
N ASP A 20 34.55 -42.86 -25.98
CA ASP A 20 33.57 -42.71 -24.90
C ASP A 20 32.06 -42.63 -25.21
N ASN A 21 31.40 -43.80 -25.21
CA ASN A 21 29.97 -43.97 -25.44
C ASN A 21 29.23 -44.33 -24.13
N THR A 22 28.98 -43.33 -23.29
CA THR A 22 28.32 -43.48 -21.98
C THR A 22 26.82 -43.81 -22.12
N ALA A 23 26.18 -43.42 -23.22
CA ALA A 23 24.75 -43.64 -23.47
C ALA A 23 24.44 -45.08 -23.93
N ALA A 24 25.27 -45.68 -24.78
CA ALA A 24 25.08 -47.06 -25.24
C ALA A 24 25.18 -48.07 -24.09
N ARG A 25 26.11 -47.87 -23.14
CA ARG A 25 26.27 -48.73 -21.96
C ARG A 25 25.11 -48.63 -20.96
N ALA A 26 24.43 -47.48 -20.89
CA ALA A 26 23.24 -47.31 -20.06
C ALA A 26 22.03 -48.08 -20.64
N ILE A 27 21.91 -48.11 -21.96
CA ILE A 27 20.85 -48.81 -22.69
C ILE A 27 21.03 -50.34 -22.58
N GLU A 28 22.28 -50.83 -22.62
CA GLU A 28 22.57 -52.26 -22.49
C GLU A 28 22.28 -52.80 -21.08
N ARG A 29 22.59 -52.02 -20.03
CA ARG A 29 22.25 -52.37 -18.62
C ARG A 29 20.74 -52.41 -18.34
N LEU A 30 19.96 -51.55 -19.00
CA LEU A 30 18.49 -51.55 -18.89
C LEU A 30 17.86 -52.75 -19.62
N ARG A 31 18.52 -53.27 -20.66
CA ARG A 31 18.06 -54.46 -21.42
C ARG A 31 18.19 -55.75 -20.61
N GLU A 32 19.24 -55.87 -19.78
CA GLU A 32 19.46 -57.03 -18.91
C GLU A 32 18.49 -57.09 -17.72
N GLN A 33 18.01 -55.94 -17.24
CA GLN A 33 17.08 -55.86 -16.09
C GLN A 33 15.61 -56.15 -16.42
N MET A 34 15.24 -56.29 -17.70
CA MET A 34 13.84 -56.40 -18.15
C MET A 34 13.48 -57.72 -18.85
N GLN A 35 14.13 -58.85 -18.50
CA GLN A 35 13.61 -60.15 -18.94
C GLN A 35 12.26 -60.47 -18.23
N PRO A 36 11.19 -60.78 -18.98
CA PRO A 36 9.87 -60.97 -18.40
C PRO A 36 9.68 -62.39 -17.86
N SER A 37 9.21 -62.51 -16.62
CA SER A 37 8.52 -63.71 -16.14
C SER A 37 7.13 -63.76 -16.76
N ALA A 38 6.86 -64.79 -17.54
CA ALA A 38 5.56 -65.06 -18.15
C ALA A 38 4.47 -65.27 -17.08
N LEU A 39 3.31 -64.62 -17.24
CA LEU A 39 2.03 -65.05 -16.66
C LEU A 39 0.85 -64.38 -17.40
N ASP A 40 0.20 -65.23 -18.19
CA ASP A 40 -1.23 -65.52 -18.34
C ASP A 40 -2.26 -64.40 -18.62
N ASP A 41 -3.07 -64.71 -19.62
CA ASP A 41 -4.01 -63.91 -20.37
C ASP A 41 -5.43 -64.25 -19.88
N SER A 42 -5.94 -63.55 -18.87
CA SER A 42 -7.38 -63.52 -18.60
C SER A 42 -7.78 -62.44 -17.59
N THR A 43 -8.17 -61.26 -18.10
CA THR A 43 -9.27 -60.39 -17.62
C THR A 43 -9.12 -59.00 -18.26
N GLN A 44 -9.84 -58.75 -19.36
CA GLN A 44 -9.98 -57.39 -19.88
C GLN A 44 -10.96 -56.60 -18.99
N VAL A 45 -10.41 -55.88 -18.00
CA VAL A 45 -11.06 -54.70 -17.41
C VAL A 45 -10.63 -53.49 -18.25
N LYS A 46 -11.58 -52.71 -18.79
CA LYS A 46 -11.29 -51.42 -19.45
C LYS A 46 -10.57 -50.49 -18.46
N ALA A 47 -9.26 -50.33 -18.62
CA ALA A 47 -8.45 -49.43 -17.81
C ALA A 47 -8.83 -47.96 -18.09
N ALA A 48 -8.89 -47.13 -17.04
CA ALA A 48 -9.10 -45.69 -17.14
C ALA A 48 -8.03 -45.01 -18.04
N PRO A 49 -8.36 -43.93 -18.76
CA PRO A 49 -7.41 -43.28 -19.68
C PRO A 49 -6.16 -42.79 -18.93
N LYS A 50 -4.97 -43.05 -19.50
CA LYS A 50 -3.68 -42.72 -18.90
C LYS A 50 -3.34 -41.24 -19.16
N GLU A 51 -3.45 -40.38 -18.14
CA GLU A 51 -3.07 -38.95 -18.25
C GLU A 51 -1.55 -38.74 -18.12
N SER A 52 -0.99 -37.84 -18.93
CA SER A 52 0.44 -37.49 -18.87
C SER A 52 0.76 -36.50 -17.76
N TYR A 53 2.00 -36.47 -17.28
CA TYR A 53 2.41 -35.49 -16.25
C TYR A 53 2.31 -34.05 -16.73
N LEU A 54 2.53 -33.79 -18.03
CA LEU A 54 2.29 -32.48 -18.61
C LEU A 54 0.79 -32.12 -18.57
N HIS A 55 -0.07 -33.07 -18.91
CA HIS A 55 -1.52 -32.87 -18.83
C HIS A 55 -1.97 -32.67 -17.39
N ILE A 56 -1.48 -33.43 -16.41
CA ILE A 56 -1.80 -33.25 -14.99
C ILE A 56 -1.29 -31.93 -14.46
N ALA A 57 -0.09 -31.50 -14.85
CA ALA A 57 0.43 -30.19 -14.45
C ALA A 57 -0.47 -29.06 -14.99
N LEU A 58 -0.89 -29.15 -16.25
CA LEU A 58 -1.83 -28.21 -16.85
C LEU A 58 -3.22 -28.31 -16.21
N ASN A 59 -3.73 -29.52 -15.99
CA ASN A 59 -5.03 -29.79 -15.39
C ASN A 59 -5.09 -29.35 -13.93
N THR A 60 -4.01 -29.48 -13.17
CA THR A 60 -3.92 -28.96 -11.78
C THR A 60 -4.08 -27.45 -11.76
N VAL A 61 -3.60 -26.78 -12.80
CA VAL A 61 -3.72 -25.32 -12.96
C VAL A 61 -5.10 -24.96 -13.50
N THR A 62 -5.58 -25.63 -14.56
CA THR A 62 -6.85 -25.29 -15.22
C THR A 62 -8.09 -25.79 -14.49
N SER A 63 -8.04 -26.90 -13.76
CA SER A 63 -9.18 -27.40 -12.94
C SER A 63 -9.58 -26.45 -11.81
N ARG A 64 -8.65 -25.61 -11.36
CA ARG A 64 -8.93 -24.54 -10.39
C ARG A 64 -9.61 -23.32 -11.01
N LEU A 65 -9.69 -23.25 -12.35
CA LEU A 65 -10.02 -22.04 -13.10
C LEU A 65 -11.14 -22.22 -14.14
N ILE A 66 -11.28 -23.43 -14.69
CA ILE A 66 -12.27 -23.79 -15.69
C ILE A 66 -13.06 -24.98 -15.14
N THR A 67 -14.31 -24.70 -14.75
CA THR A 67 -15.23 -25.68 -14.16
C THR A 67 -15.90 -26.56 -15.21
N ASP A 68 -15.94 -26.13 -16.47
CA ASP A 68 -16.46 -26.89 -17.59
C ASP A 68 -15.39 -27.83 -18.15
N ASP A 69 -15.65 -29.14 -18.08
CA ASP A 69 -14.67 -30.18 -18.39
C ASP A 69 -14.23 -30.17 -19.86
N ALA A 70 -15.15 -29.93 -20.79
CA ALA A 70 -14.86 -29.91 -22.24
C ALA A 70 -13.98 -28.72 -22.64
N ASN A 71 -14.26 -27.54 -22.08
CA ASN A 71 -13.43 -26.35 -22.28
C ASN A 71 -12.09 -26.46 -21.54
N ARG A 72 -12.05 -27.10 -20.37
CA ARG A 72 -10.82 -27.37 -19.63
C ARG A 72 -9.90 -28.32 -20.40
N GLU A 73 -10.45 -29.39 -20.94
CA GLU A 73 -9.71 -30.35 -21.76
C GLU A 73 -9.17 -29.70 -23.03
N THR A 74 -9.98 -28.87 -23.68
CA THR A 74 -9.54 -28.07 -24.85
C THR A 74 -8.41 -27.09 -24.48
N ALA A 75 -8.51 -26.42 -23.33
CA ALA A 75 -7.47 -25.50 -22.85
C ALA A 75 -6.17 -26.22 -22.47
N ASN A 76 -6.27 -27.39 -21.83
CA ASN A 76 -5.11 -28.24 -21.51
C ASN A 76 -4.40 -28.71 -22.77
N HIS A 77 -5.15 -29.14 -23.79
CA HIS A 77 -4.61 -29.55 -25.09
C HIS A 77 -3.83 -28.41 -25.77
N LEU A 78 -4.46 -27.25 -25.92
CA LEU A 78 -3.83 -26.09 -26.58
C LEU A 78 -2.64 -25.54 -25.77
N GLY A 79 -2.70 -25.58 -24.44
CA GLY A 79 -1.59 -25.19 -23.56
C GLY A 79 -0.39 -26.14 -23.67
N GLY A 80 -0.64 -27.45 -23.79
CA GLY A 80 0.41 -28.45 -24.02
C GLY A 80 1.12 -28.24 -25.36
N GLU A 81 0.37 -28.03 -26.43
CA GLU A 81 0.94 -27.77 -27.77
C GLU A 81 1.71 -26.45 -27.85
N PHE A 82 1.24 -25.42 -27.15
CA PHE A 82 1.97 -24.16 -27.02
C PHE A 82 3.35 -24.37 -26.38
N LEU A 83 3.41 -25.09 -25.25
CA LEU A 83 4.67 -25.33 -24.53
C LEU A 83 5.63 -26.19 -25.34
N LYS A 84 5.14 -27.25 -26.00
CA LYS A 84 5.95 -28.10 -26.89
C LYS A 84 6.53 -27.29 -28.06
N THR A 85 5.72 -26.45 -28.69
CA THR A 85 6.17 -25.60 -29.79
C THR A 85 7.17 -24.54 -29.31
N ALA A 86 6.91 -23.85 -28.20
CA ALA A 86 7.85 -22.88 -27.65
C ALA A 86 9.21 -23.51 -27.29
N ALA A 87 9.19 -24.72 -26.73
CA ALA A 87 10.42 -25.46 -26.42
C ALA A 87 11.21 -25.83 -27.69
N LEU A 88 10.55 -26.30 -28.76
CA LEU A 88 11.21 -26.64 -30.03
C LEU A 88 11.92 -25.44 -30.65
N PHE A 89 11.27 -24.28 -30.69
CA PHE A 89 11.78 -23.05 -31.31
C PHE A 89 12.76 -22.26 -30.43
N SER A 90 12.92 -22.65 -29.16
CA SER A 90 13.95 -22.10 -28.27
C SER A 90 15.35 -22.59 -28.66
N LYS A 91 16.33 -21.69 -28.65
CA LYS A 91 17.73 -21.96 -29.07
C LYS A 91 18.64 -22.38 -27.90
N GLY A 92 19.80 -22.92 -28.25
CA GLY A 92 20.89 -23.20 -27.31
C GLY A 92 20.62 -24.32 -26.29
N LYS A 93 21.43 -24.37 -25.23
CA LYS A 93 21.33 -25.38 -24.17
C LYS A 93 19.99 -25.31 -23.42
N PHE A 94 19.41 -24.11 -23.31
CA PHE A 94 18.09 -23.91 -22.72
C PHE A 94 17.01 -24.58 -23.55
N GLY A 95 16.95 -24.30 -24.86
CA GLY A 95 16.01 -24.95 -25.76
C GLY A 95 16.14 -26.47 -25.80
N LEU A 96 17.35 -27.01 -25.69
CA LEU A 96 17.56 -28.47 -25.58
C LEU A 96 16.95 -29.02 -24.28
N ALA A 97 17.24 -28.39 -23.14
CA ALA A 97 16.74 -28.83 -21.84
C ALA A 97 15.21 -28.73 -21.74
N THR A 98 14.62 -27.63 -22.22
CA THR A 98 13.16 -27.45 -22.21
C THR A 98 12.45 -28.42 -23.15
N THR A 99 13.06 -28.78 -24.30
CA THR A 99 12.50 -29.80 -25.20
C THR A 99 12.51 -31.18 -24.55
N VAL A 100 13.62 -31.59 -23.94
CA VAL A 100 13.73 -32.87 -23.21
C VAL A 100 12.66 -32.97 -22.12
N LEU A 101 12.54 -31.93 -21.31
CA LEU A 101 11.60 -31.90 -20.18
C LEU A 101 10.15 -31.93 -20.65
N THR A 102 9.78 -31.07 -21.60
CA THR A 102 8.38 -30.93 -22.04
C THR A 102 7.90 -32.20 -22.74
N TYR A 103 8.68 -32.75 -23.68
CA TYR A 103 8.30 -33.97 -24.40
C TYR A 103 8.41 -35.23 -23.54
N GLY A 104 9.34 -35.27 -22.58
CA GLY A 104 9.43 -36.37 -21.61
C GLY A 104 8.20 -36.41 -20.69
N LEU A 105 7.76 -35.25 -20.17
CA LEU A 105 6.56 -35.16 -19.32
C LEU A 105 5.25 -35.35 -20.10
N ASP A 106 5.23 -35.04 -21.40
CA ASP A 106 4.09 -35.27 -22.30
C ASP A 106 3.85 -36.78 -22.54
N LYS A 107 4.91 -37.59 -22.60
CA LYS A 107 4.82 -39.05 -22.79
C LYS A 107 4.69 -39.84 -21.48
N ALA A 108 5.30 -39.36 -20.38
CA ALA A 108 5.25 -40.06 -19.11
C ALA A 108 3.84 -40.02 -18.49
N THR A 109 3.26 -41.19 -18.23
CA THR A 109 1.87 -41.31 -17.72
C THR A 109 1.82 -41.59 -16.22
N HIS A 110 0.83 -41.02 -15.53
CA HIS A 110 0.75 -41.06 -14.06
C HIS A 110 0.39 -42.44 -13.49
N ASN A 111 -0.39 -43.24 -14.24
CA ASN A 111 -0.91 -44.53 -13.80
C ASN A 111 -0.10 -45.75 -14.29
N SER A 112 1.16 -45.54 -14.71
CA SER A 112 2.09 -46.63 -15.10
C SER A 112 3.07 -46.96 -13.97
N THR A 113 3.68 -48.15 -13.99
CA THR A 113 4.72 -48.55 -13.02
C THR A 113 5.94 -47.64 -13.11
N THR A 114 6.75 -47.58 -12.04
CA THR A 114 7.93 -46.68 -11.98
C THR A 114 8.92 -46.92 -13.13
N THR A 115 9.12 -48.17 -13.54
CA THR A 115 9.99 -48.53 -14.66
C THR A 115 9.41 -48.06 -16.00
N GLU A 116 8.10 -48.19 -16.19
CA GLU A 116 7.41 -47.70 -17.38
C GLU A 116 7.41 -46.18 -17.47
N LYS A 117 7.27 -45.47 -16.34
CA LYS A 117 7.36 -44.00 -16.27
C LYS A 117 8.72 -43.48 -16.75
N VAL A 118 9.80 -44.14 -16.35
CA VAL A 118 11.17 -43.78 -16.76
C VAL A 118 11.38 -44.10 -18.24
N ALA A 119 10.89 -45.25 -18.71
CA ALA A 119 10.95 -45.62 -20.13
C ALA A 119 10.16 -44.63 -21.00
N ASP A 120 8.92 -44.29 -20.63
CA ASP A 120 8.05 -43.37 -21.35
C ASP A 120 8.64 -41.94 -21.37
N PHE A 121 9.18 -41.47 -20.24
CA PHE A 121 9.89 -40.19 -20.19
C PHE A 121 11.10 -40.19 -21.12
N THR A 122 11.90 -41.26 -21.09
CA THR A 122 13.11 -41.37 -21.92
C THR A 122 12.76 -41.42 -23.41
N LEU A 123 11.71 -42.14 -23.78
CA LEU A 123 11.19 -42.19 -25.15
C LEU A 123 10.65 -40.83 -25.59
N GLY A 124 9.91 -40.13 -24.72
CA GLY A 124 9.45 -38.75 -24.97
C GLY A 124 10.60 -37.77 -25.16
N ALA A 125 11.62 -37.83 -24.29
CA ALA A 125 12.83 -37.02 -24.41
C ALA A 125 13.59 -37.31 -25.70
N ALA A 126 13.73 -38.59 -26.08
CA ALA A 126 14.35 -39.00 -27.33
C ALA A 126 13.56 -38.51 -28.55
N LYS A 127 12.22 -38.58 -28.52
CA LYS A 127 11.33 -38.02 -29.55
C LYS A 127 11.54 -36.52 -29.69
N GLY A 128 11.49 -35.76 -28.60
CA GLY A 128 11.69 -34.31 -28.60
C GLY A 128 13.07 -33.91 -29.14
N LEU A 129 14.13 -34.59 -28.72
CA LEU A 129 15.49 -34.35 -29.22
C LEU A 129 15.65 -34.71 -30.70
N THR A 130 15.02 -35.80 -31.16
CA THR A 130 15.04 -36.20 -32.57
C THR A 130 14.33 -35.17 -33.44
N ILE A 131 13.12 -34.74 -33.05
CA ILE A 131 12.37 -33.68 -33.75
C ILE A 131 13.21 -32.39 -33.77
N LYS A 132 13.82 -32.00 -32.65
CA LYS A 132 14.68 -30.79 -32.58
C LYS A 132 15.94 -30.92 -33.44
N GLY A 133 16.53 -32.11 -33.53
CA GLY A 133 17.66 -32.41 -34.41
C GLY A 133 17.29 -32.31 -35.88
N LEU A 134 16.15 -32.90 -36.26
CA LEU A 134 15.57 -32.80 -37.61
C LEU A 134 15.24 -31.34 -37.96
N PHE A 135 14.70 -30.57 -37.00
CA PHE A 135 14.51 -29.12 -37.15
C PHE A 135 15.83 -28.42 -37.51
N GLY A 136 16.93 -28.78 -36.84
CA GLY A 136 18.26 -28.23 -37.11
C GLY A 136 18.82 -28.59 -38.49
N VAL A 137 18.48 -29.77 -39.03
CA VAL A 137 18.89 -30.21 -40.38
C VAL A 137 18.03 -29.55 -41.46
N VAL A 138 16.70 -29.64 -41.35
CA VAL A 138 15.75 -29.07 -42.32
C VAL A 138 15.85 -27.54 -42.36
N ALA A 139 16.12 -26.88 -41.21
CA ALA A 139 16.36 -25.44 -41.18
C ALA A 139 17.59 -25.00 -41.98
N LYS A 140 18.60 -25.87 -42.13
CA LYS A 140 19.84 -25.61 -42.89
C LYS A 140 19.73 -25.98 -44.37
N SER A 141 18.97 -27.02 -44.71
CA SER A 141 18.92 -27.57 -46.08
C SER A 141 17.96 -26.86 -47.03
N TYR A 142 17.02 -26.07 -46.51
CA TYR A 142 16.05 -25.32 -47.32
C TYR A 142 16.10 -23.83 -46.95
N SER A 143 15.69 -22.93 -47.84
CA SER A 143 15.74 -21.47 -47.58
C SER A 143 14.38 -20.87 -47.21
N PHE A 144 13.28 -21.59 -47.45
CA PHE A 144 11.91 -21.06 -47.35
C PHE A 144 11.13 -21.56 -46.12
N ALA A 145 10.48 -20.66 -45.37
CA ALA A 145 9.91 -20.95 -44.04
C ALA A 145 8.64 -21.82 -44.06
N PRO A 146 7.62 -21.57 -44.91
CA PRO A 146 6.46 -22.47 -45.02
C PRO A 146 6.82 -23.89 -45.44
N THR A 147 7.69 -24.06 -46.45
CA THR A 147 8.18 -25.38 -46.90
C THR A 147 8.88 -26.14 -45.77
N LYS A 148 9.70 -25.45 -44.97
CA LYS A 148 10.32 -26.03 -43.77
C LYS A 148 9.27 -26.51 -42.77
N GLY A 149 8.22 -25.72 -42.51
CA GLY A 149 7.19 -26.04 -41.52
C GLY A 149 6.39 -27.29 -41.90
N VAL A 150 6.04 -27.42 -43.18
CA VAL A 150 5.34 -28.59 -43.70
C VAL A 150 6.23 -29.84 -43.66
N LEU A 151 7.47 -29.75 -44.16
CA LEU A 151 8.42 -30.87 -44.12
C LEU A 151 8.75 -31.32 -42.69
N MET A 152 8.83 -30.38 -41.74
CA MET A 152 9.03 -30.66 -40.33
C MET A 152 7.82 -31.35 -39.70
N GLY A 153 6.59 -31.00 -40.09
CA GLY A 153 5.37 -31.68 -39.64
C GLY A 153 5.30 -33.13 -40.13
N ILE A 154 5.65 -33.37 -41.40
CA ILE A 154 5.74 -34.72 -41.97
C ILE A 154 6.79 -35.57 -41.25
N ALA A 155 7.99 -35.02 -41.02
CA ALA A 155 9.06 -35.74 -40.32
C ALA A 155 8.76 -35.97 -38.83
N ALA A 156 8.02 -35.06 -38.17
CA ALA A 156 7.57 -35.23 -36.79
C ALA A 156 6.54 -36.36 -36.64
N ARG A 157 5.66 -36.53 -37.63
CA ARG A 157 4.72 -37.65 -37.73
C ARG A 157 5.45 -38.98 -37.82
N ASP A 158 6.47 -39.10 -38.67
CA ASP A 158 7.24 -40.35 -38.79
C ASP A 158 8.02 -40.69 -37.51
N ALA A 159 8.54 -39.66 -36.81
CA ALA A 159 9.18 -39.84 -35.51
C ALA A 159 8.20 -40.29 -34.41
N GLU A 160 6.92 -39.92 -34.49
CA GLU A 160 5.89 -40.32 -33.53
C GLU A 160 5.62 -41.82 -33.55
N VAL A 161 5.65 -42.45 -34.72
CA VAL A 161 5.48 -43.91 -34.89
C VAL A 161 6.72 -44.68 -34.42
N VAL A 162 7.92 -44.13 -34.63
CA VAL A 162 9.18 -44.79 -34.28
C VAL A 162 9.45 -44.78 -32.76
N PHE A 163 9.03 -43.73 -32.05
CA PHE A 163 9.29 -43.55 -30.62
C PHE A 163 8.06 -43.84 -29.73
N ASP A 164 7.22 -44.78 -30.15
CA ASP A 164 6.14 -45.34 -29.31
C ASP A 164 6.60 -46.56 -28.51
N ARG A 165 5.96 -46.82 -27.36
CA ARG A 165 6.27 -47.99 -26.52
C ARG A 165 5.92 -49.29 -27.23
N GLU A 166 4.83 -49.33 -28.01
CA GLU A 166 4.46 -50.51 -28.84
C GLU A 166 5.53 -50.87 -29.88
N THR A 167 6.35 -49.91 -30.31
CA THR A 167 7.45 -50.12 -31.25
C THR A 167 8.55 -51.01 -30.67
N PHE A 168 8.77 -50.94 -29.36
CA PHE A 168 9.75 -51.75 -28.64
C PHE A 168 9.20 -53.09 -28.16
N THR A 169 7.89 -53.19 -27.91
CA THR A 169 7.23 -54.41 -27.42
C THR A 169 6.58 -55.25 -28.51
N SER A 170 6.34 -54.72 -29.72
CA SER A 170 5.72 -55.44 -30.85
C SER A 170 6.11 -54.85 -32.23
N PRO A 171 7.35 -55.09 -32.72
CA PRO A 171 7.90 -54.44 -33.93
C PRO A 171 7.11 -54.67 -35.23
N ASN A 172 6.49 -55.85 -35.39
CA ASN A 172 5.79 -56.22 -36.63
C ASN A 172 4.46 -55.47 -36.83
N LYS A 173 3.74 -55.14 -35.74
CA LYS A 173 2.54 -54.28 -35.81
C LYS A 173 2.91 -52.84 -36.18
N THR A 174 4.09 -52.40 -35.75
CA THR A 174 4.62 -51.06 -36.03
C THR A 174 4.99 -50.90 -37.49
N PHE A 175 5.56 -51.91 -38.15
CA PHE A 175 5.84 -51.86 -39.59
C PHE A 175 4.56 -51.73 -40.44
N GLY A 176 3.45 -52.33 -39.98
CA GLY A 176 2.12 -52.18 -40.58
C GLY A 176 1.52 -50.78 -40.39
N LYS A 177 1.59 -50.22 -39.17
CA LYS A 177 1.17 -48.83 -38.88
C LYS A 177 2.00 -47.81 -39.64
N LEU A 178 3.33 -47.96 -39.65
CA LEU A 178 4.25 -47.11 -40.39
C LEU A 178 3.89 -47.11 -41.88
N ARG A 179 3.64 -48.27 -42.50
CA ARG A 179 3.26 -48.33 -43.92
C ARG A 179 1.88 -47.71 -44.20
N ALA A 180 0.92 -47.84 -43.28
CA ALA A 180 -0.41 -47.24 -43.41
C ALA A 180 -0.42 -45.72 -43.22
N GLU A 181 0.40 -45.20 -42.29
CA GLU A 181 0.49 -43.77 -42.00
C GLU A 181 1.42 -43.01 -42.98
N THR A 182 2.50 -43.63 -43.45
CA THR A 182 3.46 -43.00 -44.39
C THR A 182 2.89 -42.88 -45.81
N LEU A 183 2.01 -43.80 -46.22
CA LEU A 183 1.44 -43.87 -47.58
C LEU A 183 -0.02 -43.41 -47.67
N ASN A 184 -0.58 -42.75 -46.64
CA ASN A 184 -1.95 -42.27 -46.68
C ASN A 184 -2.10 -41.11 -47.71
N PRO A 185 -2.77 -41.33 -48.86
CA PRO A 185 -2.83 -40.34 -49.94
C PRO A 185 -3.54 -39.05 -49.53
N GLN A 186 -4.44 -39.12 -48.53
CA GLN A 186 -5.26 -38.00 -48.10
C GLN A 186 -4.47 -37.03 -47.18
N ALA A 187 -3.56 -37.56 -46.36
CA ALA A 187 -2.64 -36.73 -45.58
C ALA A 187 -1.64 -35.99 -46.49
N TRP A 188 -1.12 -36.66 -47.52
CA TRP A 188 -0.29 -36.03 -48.54
C TRP A 188 -1.02 -34.93 -49.34
N LEU A 189 -2.31 -35.13 -49.63
CA LEU A 189 -3.15 -34.14 -50.31
C LEU A 189 -3.38 -32.90 -49.44
N PHE A 190 -3.60 -33.07 -48.14
CA PHE A 190 -3.70 -31.98 -47.18
C PHE A 190 -2.36 -31.23 -47.02
N ASP A 191 -1.25 -31.96 -46.88
CA ASP A 191 0.09 -31.41 -46.79
C ASP A 191 0.44 -30.59 -48.04
N ALA A 192 0.07 -31.08 -49.24
CA ALA A 192 0.24 -30.38 -50.51
C ALA A 192 -0.67 -29.14 -50.65
N ALA A 193 -1.89 -29.18 -50.12
CA ALA A 193 -2.82 -28.04 -50.11
C ALA A 193 -2.33 -26.92 -49.16
N VAL A 194 -1.88 -27.28 -47.95
CA VAL A 194 -1.27 -26.35 -47.00
C VAL A 194 0.02 -25.77 -47.56
N PHE A 195 0.81 -26.57 -48.29
CA PHE A 195 2.01 -26.12 -49.00
C PHE A 195 1.68 -25.07 -50.07
N GLY A 196 0.69 -25.33 -50.94
CA GLY A 196 0.31 -24.41 -52.02
C GLY A 196 -0.29 -23.09 -51.53
N VAL A 197 -1.15 -23.14 -50.51
CA VAL A 197 -1.76 -21.94 -49.90
C VAL A 197 -0.71 -21.13 -49.13
N GLY A 198 0.16 -21.82 -48.38
CA GLY A 198 1.23 -21.20 -47.60
C GLY A 198 2.29 -20.52 -48.46
N GLU A 199 2.70 -21.14 -49.58
CA GLU A 199 3.62 -20.52 -50.54
C GLU A 199 3.03 -19.25 -51.17
N GLY A 200 1.79 -19.30 -51.67
CA GLY A 200 1.14 -18.16 -52.31
C GLY A 200 0.96 -16.97 -51.38
N ALA A 201 0.46 -17.21 -50.16
CA ALA A 201 0.26 -16.18 -49.15
C ALA A 201 1.59 -15.56 -48.69
N PHE A 202 2.61 -16.39 -48.43
CA PHE A 202 3.92 -15.90 -47.98
C PHE A 202 4.64 -15.11 -49.07
N HIS A 203 4.58 -15.56 -50.34
CA HIS A 203 5.22 -14.83 -51.45
C HIS A 203 4.56 -13.47 -51.67
N GLY A 204 3.24 -13.38 -51.57
CA GLY A 204 2.49 -12.13 -51.64
C GLY A 204 2.87 -11.14 -50.53
N VAL A 205 2.89 -11.60 -49.28
CA VAL A 205 3.19 -10.75 -48.12
C VAL A 205 4.67 -10.38 -48.06
N ASN A 206 5.59 -11.29 -48.39
CA ASN A 206 7.03 -11.00 -48.43
C ASN A 206 7.40 -10.02 -49.57
N LYS A 207 6.72 -10.11 -50.71
CA LYS A 207 6.84 -9.14 -51.81
C LYS A 207 6.30 -7.76 -51.39
N ALA A 208 5.15 -7.70 -50.71
CA ALA A 208 4.60 -6.46 -50.16
C ALA A 208 5.52 -5.82 -49.09
N MET A 209 6.28 -6.64 -48.36
CA MET A 209 7.25 -6.18 -47.35
C MET A 209 8.68 -6.00 -47.90
N GLY A 210 8.86 -5.94 -49.22
CA GLY A 210 10.16 -5.68 -49.87
C GLY A 210 11.23 -6.73 -49.60
N GLY A 211 10.85 -8.00 -49.39
CA GLY A 211 11.77 -9.11 -49.10
C GLY A 211 12.32 -9.13 -47.67
N ARG A 212 11.81 -8.26 -46.78
CA ARG A 212 12.29 -8.13 -45.39
C ARG A 212 11.75 -9.19 -44.43
N LEU A 213 10.68 -9.89 -44.81
CA LEU A 213 10.05 -10.94 -43.99
C LEU A 213 10.97 -12.15 -43.82
N VAL A 214 11.70 -12.52 -44.88
CA VAL A 214 12.74 -13.58 -44.85
C VAL A 214 13.95 -13.18 -44.00
N LYS A 215 14.22 -11.87 -43.86
CA LYS A 215 15.37 -11.34 -43.12
C LYS A 215 15.10 -11.15 -41.63
N ASN A 216 13.83 -11.23 -41.18
CA ASN A 216 13.45 -11.11 -39.78
C ASN A 216 13.25 -12.50 -39.17
N GLU A 217 14.14 -12.88 -38.25
CA GLU A 217 14.15 -14.20 -37.62
C GLU A 217 12.85 -14.49 -36.84
N LEU A 218 12.29 -13.49 -36.15
CA LEU A 218 11.06 -13.65 -35.37
C LEU A 218 9.86 -13.83 -36.28
N ALA A 219 9.71 -13.00 -37.31
CA ALA A 219 8.59 -13.10 -38.25
C ALA A 219 8.65 -14.41 -39.07
N SER A 220 9.85 -14.77 -39.56
CA SER A 220 10.08 -16.02 -40.28
C SER A 220 9.83 -17.25 -39.40
N GLY A 221 10.22 -17.17 -38.13
CA GLY A 221 9.98 -18.24 -37.15
C GLY A 221 8.53 -18.40 -36.72
N MET A 222 7.78 -17.30 -36.56
CA MET A 222 6.34 -17.35 -36.30
C MET A 222 5.58 -17.96 -37.47
N VAL A 223 5.95 -17.62 -38.72
CA VAL A 223 5.38 -18.28 -39.90
C VAL A 223 5.71 -19.77 -39.91
N LEU A 224 6.96 -20.14 -39.62
CA LEU A 224 7.40 -21.53 -39.53
C LEU A 224 6.60 -22.32 -38.49
N GLY A 225 6.39 -21.75 -37.29
CA GLY A 225 5.59 -22.33 -36.23
C GLY A 225 4.12 -22.49 -36.60
N GLY A 226 3.56 -21.51 -37.32
CA GLY A 226 2.18 -21.60 -37.79
C GLY A 226 1.96 -22.68 -38.83
N SER A 227 2.87 -22.81 -39.80
CA SER A 227 2.80 -23.90 -40.79
C SER A 227 2.97 -25.28 -40.13
N PHE A 228 3.90 -25.41 -39.19
CA PHE A 228 4.10 -26.65 -38.42
C PHE A 228 2.87 -27.05 -37.61
N GLY A 229 2.29 -26.11 -36.84
CA GLY A 229 1.08 -26.36 -36.05
C GLY A 229 -0.13 -26.71 -36.92
N THR A 230 -0.25 -26.08 -38.10
CA THR A 230 -1.35 -26.37 -39.03
C THR A 230 -1.31 -27.80 -39.57
N VAL A 231 -0.13 -28.25 -39.95
CA VAL A 231 0.08 -29.61 -40.49
C VAL A 231 -0.15 -30.65 -39.41
N ASN A 232 0.38 -30.46 -38.21
CA ASN A 232 0.20 -31.41 -37.11
C ASN A 232 -1.27 -31.53 -36.69
N GLY A 233 -1.96 -30.40 -36.47
CA GLY A 233 -3.35 -30.41 -36.01
C GLY A 233 -4.33 -30.94 -37.04
N GLY A 234 -4.14 -30.60 -38.32
CA GLY A 234 -4.96 -31.14 -39.40
C GLY A 234 -4.73 -32.65 -39.60
N THR A 235 -3.47 -33.09 -39.58
CA THR A 235 -3.15 -34.50 -39.78
C THR A 235 -3.59 -35.38 -38.61
N ALA A 236 -3.44 -34.91 -37.37
CA ALA A 236 -3.92 -35.63 -36.18
C ALA A 236 -5.44 -35.85 -36.25
N GLU A 237 -6.20 -34.85 -36.69
CA GLU A 237 -7.64 -34.97 -36.89
C GLU A 237 -7.99 -35.93 -38.05
N ILE A 238 -7.25 -35.92 -39.16
CA ILE A 238 -7.41 -36.92 -40.25
C ILE A 238 -7.19 -38.34 -39.71
N MET A 239 -6.09 -38.59 -38.99
CA MET A 239 -5.77 -39.92 -38.49
C MET A 239 -6.78 -40.41 -37.46
N LYS A 240 -7.28 -39.50 -36.61
CA LYS A 240 -8.39 -39.80 -35.70
C LYS A 240 -9.63 -40.24 -36.46
N GLN A 241 -10.07 -39.48 -37.47
CA GLN A 241 -11.25 -39.81 -38.27
C GLN A 241 -11.10 -41.11 -39.09
N VAL A 242 -9.89 -41.40 -39.58
CA VAL A 242 -9.57 -42.67 -40.25
C VAL A 242 -9.63 -43.84 -39.25
N GLY A 243 -9.09 -43.68 -38.05
CA GLY A 243 -9.18 -44.66 -36.96
C GLY A 243 -10.61 -44.94 -36.48
N GLU A 244 -11.51 -43.96 -36.63
CA GLU A 244 -12.96 -44.10 -36.40
C GLU A 244 -13.71 -44.82 -37.55
N GLY A 245 -13.01 -45.29 -38.59
CA GLY A 245 -13.56 -46.12 -39.67
C GLY A 245 -14.14 -45.33 -40.85
N LYS A 246 -13.94 -44.01 -40.92
CA LYS A 246 -14.51 -43.15 -41.98
C LYS A 246 -13.85 -43.30 -43.35
N GLY A 247 -12.73 -44.03 -43.44
CA GLY A 247 -12.07 -44.34 -44.72
C GLY A 247 -11.76 -43.09 -45.54
N THR A 248 -12.51 -42.86 -46.63
CA THR A 248 -12.32 -41.70 -47.52
C THR A 248 -13.28 -40.53 -47.26
N ASP A 249 -14.30 -40.71 -46.41
CA ASP A 249 -15.36 -39.72 -46.11
C ASP A 249 -15.00 -38.86 -44.89
N LEU A 250 -13.98 -38.01 -45.07
CA LEU A 250 -13.43 -37.17 -43.99
C LEU A 250 -14.21 -35.85 -43.87
N ASP A 251 -14.42 -35.40 -42.62
CA ASP A 251 -14.94 -34.08 -42.29
C ASP A 251 -13.81 -33.04 -42.43
N TRP A 252 -13.61 -32.59 -43.66
CA TRP A 252 -12.61 -31.59 -44.02
C TRP A 252 -12.82 -30.25 -43.31
N GLY A 253 -14.05 -29.92 -42.90
CA GLY A 253 -14.33 -28.71 -42.12
C GLY A 253 -13.64 -28.75 -40.75
N LYS A 254 -13.77 -29.87 -40.04
CA LYS A 254 -13.08 -30.08 -38.76
C LYS A 254 -11.57 -30.18 -38.91
N VAL A 255 -11.07 -30.86 -39.94
CA VAL A 255 -9.64 -30.97 -40.25
C VAL A 255 -9.02 -29.58 -40.46
N ILE A 256 -9.68 -28.73 -41.27
CA ILE A 256 -9.23 -27.35 -41.51
C ILE A 256 -9.31 -26.52 -40.23
N GLN A 257 -10.41 -26.62 -39.48
CA GLN A 257 -10.58 -25.87 -38.22
C GLN A 257 -9.50 -26.22 -37.20
N LYS A 258 -9.19 -27.51 -37.03
CA LYS A 258 -8.12 -27.98 -36.14
C LYS A 258 -6.74 -27.53 -36.62
N GLY A 259 -6.47 -27.66 -37.92
CA GLY A 259 -5.25 -27.13 -38.53
C GLY A 259 -5.07 -25.63 -38.28
N VAL A 260 -6.06 -24.79 -38.59
CA VAL A 260 -5.95 -23.33 -38.37
C VAL A 260 -5.76 -22.99 -36.90
N THR A 261 -6.47 -23.66 -36.00
CA THR A 261 -6.37 -23.40 -34.55
C THR A 261 -4.97 -23.74 -34.02
N GLU A 262 -4.44 -24.91 -34.37
CA GLU A 262 -3.09 -25.32 -33.95
C GLU A 262 -2.00 -24.53 -34.70
N GLY A 263 -2.27 -24.05 -35.91
CA GLY A 263 -1.43 -23.08 -36.61
C GLY A 263 -1.32 -21.74 -35.87
N GLY A 264 -2.43 -21.23 -35.34
CA GLY A 264 -2.41 -20.03 -34.48
C GLY A 264 -1.56 -20.22 -33.22
N VAL A 265 -1.75 -21.34 -32.53
CA VAL A 265 -0.96 -21.71 -31.34
C VAL A 265 0.52 -21.90 -31.69
N GLY A 266 0.81 -22.56 -32.81
CA GLY A 266 2.15 -22.83 -33.28
C GLY A 266 2.93 -21.55 -33.62
N ALA A 267 2.27 -20.57 -34.25
CA ALA A 267 2.87 -19.27 -34.56
C ALA A 267 3.22 -18.47 -33.29
N LEU A 268 2.30 -18.47 -32.31
CA LEU A 268 2.52 -17.81 -31.02
C LEU A 268 3.62 -18.49 -30.20
N GLY A 269 3.60 -19.83 -30.14
CA GLY A 269 4.62 -20.63 -29.46
C GLY A 269 6.01 -20.42 -30.04
N ALA A 270 6.13 -20.41 -31.37
CA ALA A 270 7.40 -20.16 -32.05
C ALA A 270 7.94 -18.74 -31.81
N GLY A 271 7.06 -17.72 -31.89
CA GLY A 271 7.44 -16.35 -31.57
C GLY A 271 7.94 -16.20 -30.14
N PHE A 272 7.27 -16.88 -29.19
CA PHE A 272 7.67 -16.89 -27.79
C PHE A 272 9.01 -17.61 -27.58
N GLY A 273 9.22 -18.78 -28.19
CA GLY A 273 10.48 -19.52 -28.08
C GLY A 273 11.69 -18.76 -28.64
N ILE A 274 11.52 -18.09 -29.79
CA ILE A 274 12.58 -17.30 -30.43
C ILE A 274 12.92 -16.06 -29.60
N LYS A 275 11.90 -15.32 -29.14
CA LYS A 275 12.10 -14.12 -28.29
C LYS A 275 12.62 -14.48 -26.90
N GLY A 276 12.23 -15.63 -26.37
CA GLY A 276 12.73 -16.22 -25.13
C GLY A 276 14.20 -16.63 -25.18
N SER A 277 14.80 -16.68 -26.39
CA SER A 277 16.19 -17.06 -26.62
C SER A 277 17.20 -15.89 -26.58
N ASP A 278 16.75 -14.67 -26.25
CA ASP A 278 17.62 -13.48 -26.10
C ASP A 278 18.52 -13.62 -24.86
N PRO A 279 19.87 -13.44 -24.96
CA PRO A 279 20.80 -13.53 -23.84
C PRO A 279 20.44 -12.68 -22.61
N ARG A 280 19.81 -11.50 -22.80
CA ARG A 280 19.38 -10.60 -21.71
C ARG A 280 18.15 -11.13 -20.99
N LEU A 281 17.20 -11.70 -21.75
CA LEU A 281 16.03 -12.39 -21.21
C LEU A 281 16.43 -13.71 -20.57
N HIS A 282 17.40 -14.43 -21.14
CA HIS A 282 18.03 -15.63 -20.57
C HIS A 282 18.74 -15.34 -19.25
N ALA A 283 19.45 -14.23 -19.09
CA ALA A 283 20.07 -13.87 -17.81
C ALA A 283 19.02 -13.49 -16.76
N SER A 284 17.91 -12.87 -17.16
CA SER A 284 16.75 -12.61 -16.30
C SER A 284 16.02 -13.90 -15.89
N MET A 285 15.75 -14.78 -16.86
CA MET A 285 15.08 -16.08 -16.64
C MET A 285 15.98 -17.07 -15.92
N ARG A 286 17.28 -17.12 -16.20
CA ARG A 286 18.27 -17.95 -15.49
C ARG A 286 18.47 -17.45 -14.08
N ARG A 287 18.50 -16.13 -13.83
CA ARG A 287 18.44 -15.58 -12.46
C ARG A 287 17.11 -15.87 -11.78
N SER A 288 16.00 -15.88 -12.52
CA SER A 288 14.68 -16.23 -11.99
C SER A 288 14.49 -17.74 -11.78
N LEU A 289 15.24 -18.59 -12.51
CA LEU A 289 15.27 -20.05 -12.37
C LEU A 289 16.29 -20.51 -11.33
N GLU A 290 17.42 -19.80 -11.20
CA GLU A 290 18.39 -19.95 -10.11
C GLU A 290 17.80 -19.39 -8.81
N SER A 291 17.04 -18.29 -8.85
CA SER A 291 16.20 -17.85 -7.73
C SER A 291 15.01 -18.78 -7.54
N ALA A 292 14.39 -19.38 -8.57
CA ALA A 292 13.34 -20.40 -8.36
C ALA A 292 13.89 -21.70 -7.73
N LYS A 293 15.19 -21.98 -7.91
CA LYS A 293 15.92 -23.04 -7.20
C LYS A 293 16.24 -22.67 -5.74
N GLN A 294 16.27 -21.39 -5.38
CA GLN A 294 16.61 -20.89 -4.04
C GLN A 294 15.41 -20.33 -3.23
N THR A 295 14.33 -19.94 -3.91
CA THR A 295 13.13 -19.28 -3.38
C THR A 295 11.97 -19.65 -4.30
N GLY A 296 11.18 -20.65 -3.91
CA GLY A 296 10.07 -21.15 -4.72
C GLY A 296 8.95 -20.14 -5.01
N ILE A 297 8.08 -20.53 -5.94
CA ILE A 297 6.68 -20.08 -6.14
C ILE A 297 6.46 -18.62 -6.63
N GLU A 298 7.21 -17.60 -6.19
CA GLU A 298 6.84 -16.19 -6.41
C GLU A 298 7.11 -15.63 -7.83
N SER A 299 8.14 -16.09 -8.54
CA SER A 299 8.49 -15.56 -9.88
C SER A 299 7.60 -16.12 -11.00
N THR A 300 7.13 -17.36 -10.85
CA THR A 300 6.12 -17.99 -11.72
C THR A 300 4.75 -17.34 -11.54
N ALA A 301 4.44 -16.89 -10.31
CA ALA A 301 3.19 -16.18 -10.00
C ALA A 301 3.10 -14.83 -10.72
N ARG A 302 4.18 -14.03 -10.77
CA ARG A 302 4.18 -12.74 -11.51
C ARG A 302 4.05 -12.87 -13.03
N PHE A 303 4.58 -13.96 -13.59
CA PHE A 303 4.42 -14.26 -15.02
C PHE A 303 2.99 -14.74 -15.33
N ALA A 304 2.41 -15.56 -14.44
CA ALA A 304 1.01 -15.96 -14.50
C ALA A 304 0.06 -14.77 -14.30
N GLU A 305 0.34 -13.84 -13.38
CA GLU A 305 -0.47 -12.65 -13.09
C GLU A 305 -0.58 -11.74 -14.31
N ASN A 306 0.55 -11.48 -15.00
CA ASN A 306 0.59 -10.66 -16.21
C ASN A 306 -0.14 -11.27 -17.41
N MET A 307 -0.30 -12.60 -17.45
CA MET A 307 -1.07 -13.32 -18.46
C MET A 307 -2.51 -13.61 -18.03
N GLY A 308 -2.90 -13.26 -16.79
CA GLY A 308 -4.23 -13.56 -16.25
C GLY A 308 -4.44 -15.04 -15.88
N LEU A 309 -3.36 -15.75 -15.57
CA LEU A 309 -3.39 -17.16 -15.12
C LEU A 309 -3.44 -17.29 -13.59
N THR A 310 -3.26 -16.19 -12.85
CA THR A 310 -3.41 -16.06 -11.38
C THR A 310 -4.07 -14.72 -11.03
N LYS A 311 -4.75 -14.63 -9.88
CA LYS A 311 -5.31 -13.35 -9.35
C LYS A 311 -4.19 -12.57 -8.64
N ASP A 312 -4.00 -11.30 -8.99
CA ASP A 312 -3.18 -10.36 -8.22
C ASP A 312 -3.83 -10.15 -6.83
N ALA A 313 -3.13 -10.56 -5.75
CA ALA A 313 -3.66 -10.45 -4.39
C ALA A 313 -3.64 -9.01 -3.84
N THR A 314 -2.96 -8.09 -4.54
CA THR A 314 -2.76 -6.70 -4.14
C THR A 314 -3.53 -5.71 -5.02
N THR A 315 -4.10 -6.15 -6.14
CA THR A 315 -4.88 -5.30 -7.05
C THR A 315 -6.12 -6.01 -7.58
N ARG A 316 -7.27 -5.33 -7.58
CA ARG A 316 -8.53 -5.82 -8.18
C ARG A 316 -9.18 -4.74 -9.03
N GLU A 317 -9.80 -5.13 -10.13
CA GLU A 317 -10.44 -4.22 -11.07
C GLU A 317 -11.90 -4.62 -11.30
N PHE A 318 -12.77 -3.63 -11.47
CA PHE A 318 -14.20 -3.84 -11.60
C PHE A 318 -14.81 -2.89 -12.63
N VAL A 319 -15.76 -3.39 -13.42
CA VAL A 319 -16.66 -2.57 -14.25
C VAL A 319 -17.89 -2.20 -13.42
N VAL A 320 -18.27 -0.93 -13.44
CA VAL A 320 -19.41 -0.38 -12.70
C VAL A 320 -20.65 -0.45 -13.59
N VAL A 321 -21.60 -1.30 -13.19
CA VAL A 321 -22.86 -1.53 -13.92
C VAL A 321 -24.06 -0.81 -13.30
N GLY A 322 -23.91 -0.31 -12.07
CA GLY A 322 -24.91 0.52 -11.37
C GLY A 322 -24.27 1.33 -10.24
N GLY A 323 -24.89 2.46 -9.88
CA GLY A 323 -24.35 3.39 -8.86
C GLY A 323 -23.27 4.34 -9.39
N LYS A 324 -23.30 4.68 -10.69
CA LYS A 324 -22.35 5.59 -11.33
C LYS A 324 -22.33 6.99 -10.70
N ASP A 325 -23.49 7.53 -10.36
CA ASP A 325 -23.61 8.81 -9.67
C ASP A 325 -23.05 8.73 -8.24
N ASN A 326 -23.23 7.59 -7.56
CA ASN A 326 -22.64 7.35 -6.24
C ASN A 326 -21.12 7.28 -6.32
N LEU A 327 -20.57 6.67 -7.37
CA LEU A 327 -19.13 6.64 -7.61
C LEU A 327 -18.61 8.06 -7.87
N ALA A 328 -19.28 8.83 -8.74
CA ALA A 328 -18.91 10.21 -9.01
C ALA A 328 -18.98 11.08 -7.75
N ALA A 329 -19.99 10.90 -6.90
CA ALA A 329 -20.11 11.57 -5.61
C ALA A 329 -18.98 11.17 -4.63
N LEU A 330 -18.63 9.88 -4.59
CA LEU A 330 -17.52 9.38 -3.80
C LEU A 330 -16.18 9.95 -4.27
N THR A 331 -15.89 9.91 -5.56
CA THR A 331 -14.59 10.36 -6.11
C THR A 331 -14.49 11.88 -6.20
N GLY A 332 -15.63 12.56 -6.40
CA GLY A 332 -15.81 14.01 -6.28
C GLY A 332 -15.83 14.55 -4.85
N LYS A 333 -15.67 13.67 -3.85
CA LYS A 333 -15.58 14.01 -2.41
C LYS A 333 -16.85 14.63 -1.80
N THR A 334 -18.01 14.53 -2.45
CA THR A 334 -19.29 14.96 -1.87
C THR A 334 -19.88 13.89 -0.94
N GLU A 335 -19.57 12.63 -1.21
CA GLU A 335 -19.92 11.48 -0.38
C GLU A 335 -18.65 10.74 0.07
N SER A 336 -18.79 10.02 1.18
CA SER A 336 -17.70 9.29 1.83
C SER A 336 -17.87 7.79 1.79
N SER A 337 -19.02 7.33 1.31
CA SER A 337 -19.27 5.93 0.98
C SER A 337 -20.10 5.83 -0.30
N ALA A 338 -19.96 4.74 -1.03
CA ALA A 338 -20.81 4.43 -2.18
C ALA A 338 -21.18 2.96 -2.19
N MET A 339 -22.45 2.68 -2.53
CA MET A 339 -22.88 1.36 -2.96
C MET A 339 -22.83 1.32 -4.48
N LEU A 340 -22.03 0.40 -5.02
CA LEU A 340 -21.82 0.20 -6.45
C LEU A 340 -22.28 -1.20 -6.83
N SER A 341 -23.01 -1.33 -7.93
CA SER A 341 -23.19 -2.64 -8.56
C SER A 341 -22.06 -2.83 -9.57
N VAL A 342 -21.24 -3.85 -9.36
CA VAL A 342 -19.99 -4.04 -10.10
C VAL A 342 -19.83 -5.46 -10.63
N LYS A 343 -19.05 -5.62 -11.69
CA LYS A 343 -18.57 -6.91 -12.21
C LYS A 343 -17.05 -6.94 -12.14
N GLU A 344 -16.47 -7.91 -11.44
CA GLU A 344 -15.01 -8.06 -11.34
C GLU A 344 -14.41 -8.39 -12.70
N VAL A 345 -13.34 -7.69 -13.07
CA VAL A 345 -12.57 -7.93 -14.28
C VAL A 345 -11.50 -8.96 -13.98
N SER A 346 -11.51 -10.07 -14.69
CA SER A 346 -10.39 -11.00 -14.75
C SER A 346 -9.77 -10.98 -16.13
N LYS A 347 -8.45 -11.18 -16.21
CA LYS A 347 -7.77 -11.40 -17.50
C LYS A 347 -7.51 -12.89 -17.62
N PHE A 348 -7.63 -13.46 -18.82
CA PHE A 348 -7.19 -14.81 -19.12
C PHE A 348 -6.57 -14.81 -20.52
N LEU A 349 -5.28 -15.15 -20.62
CA LEU A 349 -4.51 -15.10 -21.86
C LEU A 349 -4.57 -13.74 -22.59
N GLY A 350 -4.65 -12.65 -21.83
CA GLY A 350 -4.73 -11.28 -22.36
C GLY A 350 -6.14 -10.79 -22.74
N PHE A 351 -7.19 -11.60 -22.57
CA PHE A 351 -8.59 -11.20 -22.79
C PHE A 351 -9.31 -10.92 -21.47
N GLU A 352 -10.12 -9.86 -21.41
CA GLU A 352 -10.91 -9.52 -20.24
C GLU A 352 -12.21 -10.34 -20.18
N ARG A 353 -12.52 -10.89 -19.00
CA ARG A 353 -13.79 -11.52 -18.65
C ARG A 353 -14.42 -10.77 -17.48
N LEU A 354 -15.74 -10.61 -17.53
CA LEU A 354 -16.51 -9.98 -16.45
C LEU A 354 -17.18 -11.07 -15.60
N GLY A 355 -17.00 -10.99 -14.29
CA GLY A 355 -17.67 -11.84 -13.32
C GLY A 355 -19.15 -11.50 -13.14
N GLU A 356 -19.76 -12.15 -12.15
CA GLU A 356 -21.14 -11.87 -11.73
C GLU A 356 -21.28 -10.45 -11.18
N THR A 357 -22.50 -9.92 -11.28
CA THR A 357 -22.84 -8.64 -10.67
C THR A 357 -22.86 -8.81 -9.14
N LYS A 358 -22.09 -7.98 -8.44
CA LYS A 358 -22.02 -7.91 -6.98
C LYS A 358 -22.21 -6.48 -6.50
N ASN A 359 -22.76 -6.32 -5.32
CA ASN A 359 -22.82 -5.04 -4.62
C ASN A 359 -21.51 -4.82 -3.86
N LEU A 360 -20.73 -3.86 -4.31
CA LEU A 360 -19.50 -3.40 -3.68
C LEU A 360 -19.80 -2.13 -2.87
N PHE A 361 -19.65 -2.23 -1.55
CA PHE A 361 -19.64 -1.08 -0.67
C PHE A 361 -18.22 -0.55 -0.53
N VAL A 362 -18.00 0.69 -0.96
CA VAL A 362 -16.73 1.39 -0.79
C VAL A 362 -16.90 2.46 0.26
N GLN A 363 -16.02 2.52 1.25
CA GLN A 363 -16.04 3.54 2.30
C GLN A 363 -14.65 4.16 2.50
N LYS A 364 -14.61 5.48 2.66
CA LYS A 364 -13.45 6.21 3.18
C LYS A 364 -13.50 6.18 4.71
N LEU A 365 -12.42 5.78 5.38
CA LEU A 365 -12.28 5.96 6.83
C LEU A 365 -12.14 7.46 7.15
N GLY A 366 -12.69 7.93 8.27
CA GLY A 366 -12.49 9.32 8.73
C GLY A 366 -13.54 10.34 8.26
N ASP A 367 -14.73 9.92 7.85
CA ASP A 367 -15.79 10.78 7.31
C ASP A 367 -16.81 11.28 8.35
N GLY A 368 -16.44 11.27 9.63
CA GLY A 368 -17.32 11.67 10.74
C GLY A 368 -18.35 10.61 11.14
N GLN A 369 -18.17 9.34 10.75
CA GLN A 369 -18.99 8.22 11.23
C GLN A 369 -18.11 7.06 11.75
N PRO A 370 -18.46 6.47 12.90
CA PRO A 370 -17.77 5.30 13.43
C PRO A 370 -17.79 4.03 12.63
N GLY A 371 -16.59 3.52 12.37
CA GLY A 371 -16.38 2.21 11.80
C GLY A 371 -17.00 2.07 10.41
N ILE A 372 -17.43 0.85 10.09
CA ILE A 372 -18.05 0.55 8.80
C ILE A 372 -19.55 0.82 8.87
N ARG A 373 -20.07 1.61 7.94
CA ARG A 373 -21.48 2.00 7.92
C ARG A 373 -22.40 0.77 7.82
N PRO A 374 -23.58 0.77 8.48
CA PRO A 374 -24.53 -0.36 8.40
C PRO A 374 -24.95 -0.75 6.98
N ALA A 375 -24.83 0.16 6.02
CA ALA A 375 -25.06 -0.15 4.60
C ALA A 375 -24.13 -1.24 4.06
N ALA A 376 -22.93 -1.42 4.63
CA ALA A 376 -21.99 -2.49 4.28
C ALA A 376 -22.54 -3.89 4.57
N ASP A 377 -23.48 -4.03 5.52
CA ASP A 377 -24.07 -5.33 5.84
C ASP A 377 -24.85 -5.92 4.65
N LYS A 378 -25.39 -5.05 3.80
CA LYS A 378 -26.14 -5.39 2.59
C LYS A 378 -25.25 -5.62 1.36
N ALA A 379 -23.93 -5.44 1.48
CA ALA A 379 -23.01 -5.61 0.37
C ALA A 379 -22.40 -7.02 0.31
N ASP A 380 -22.14 -7.46 -0.91
CA ASP A 380 -21.43 -8.70 -1.21
C ASP A 380 -19.92 -8.55 -1.03
N LEU A 381 -19.41 -7.33 -1.30
CA LEU A 381 -18.00 -6.96 -1.21
C LEU A 381 -17.84 -5.65 -0.44
N LEU A 382 -16.76 -5.54 0.33
CA LEU A 382 -16.38 -4.35 1.08
C LEU A 382 -15.00 -3.86 0.64
N ALA A 383 -14.85 -2.55 0.43
CA ALA A 383 -13.57 -1.89 0.23
C ALA A 383 -13.40 -0.72 1.20
N THR A 384 -12.40 -0.83 2.07
CA THR A 384 -11.99 0.19 3.05
C THR A 384 -10.48 0.05 3.28
N CYS A 385 -9.84 1.03 3.92
CA CYS A 385 -8.46 0.89 4.38
C CYS A 385 -8.33 -0.01 5.61
N PHE A 386 -7.10 -0.45 5.88
CA PHE A 386 -6.70 -1.26 7.03
C PHE A 386 -7.59 -2.48 7.28
N PRO A 387 -7.75 -3.40 6.31
CA PRO A 387 -8.61 -4.58 6.47
C PRO A 387 -8.24 -5.49 7.65
N GLU A 388 -7.00 -5.44 8.14
CA GLU A 388 -6.53 -6.09 9.36
C GLU A 388 -7.23 -5.59 10.64
N SER A 389 -7.85 -4.41 10.58
CA SER A 389 -8.59 -3.81 11.69
C SER A 389 -10.06 -4.24 11.74
N LEU A 390 -10.59 -4.88 10.69
CA LEU A 390 -12.00 -5.26 10.59
C LEU A 390 -12.36 -6.47 11.46
N SER A 391 -13.63 -6.56 11.86
CA SER A 391 -14.20 -7.77 12.46
C SER A 391 -14.11 -8.95 11.48
N ALA A 392 -14.11 -10.19 11.98
CA ALA A 392 -13.99 -11.37 11.12
C ALA A 392 -15.08 -11.44 10.02
N ALA A 393 -16.31 -11.01 10.35
CA ALA A 393 -17.42 -10.97 9.41
C ALA A 393 -17.22 -9.94 8.28
N LEU A 394 -16.73 -8.74 8.62
CA LEU A 394 -16.46 -7.68 7.63
C LEU A 394 -15.18 -7.98 6.83
N LYS A 395 -14.15 -8.54 7.48
CA LYS A 395 -12.92 -9.02 6.85
C LYS A 395 -13.21 -10.09 5.79
N ALA A 396 -14.15 -10.99 6.04
CA ALA A 396 -14.58 -12.01 5.07
C ALA A 396 -15.24 -11.42 3.81
N LYS A 397 -15.90 -10.26 3.93
CA LYS A 397 -16.47 -9.51 2.79
C LYS A 397 -15.44 -8.60 2.11
N HIS A 398 -14.32 -8.33 2.75
CA HIS A 398 -13.34 -7.36 2.25
C HIS A 398 -12.70 -7.84 0.94
N ILE A 399 -12.45 -6.91 0.02
CA ILE A 399 -11.85 -7.24 -1.28
C ILE A 399 -10.41 -7.73 -1.17
N PHE A 400 -9.74 -7.41 -0.06
CA PHE A 400 -8.42 -7.88 0.36
C PHE A 400 -8.52 -8.41 1.78
N PRO A 401 -9.06 -9.63 2.01
CA PRO A 401 -9.33 -10.12 3.35
C PRO A 401 -8.03 -10.21 4.16
N GLU A 402 -6.95 -10.74 3.58
CA GLU A 402 -5.65 -10.84 4.25
C GLU A 402 -4.72 -9.63 4.02
N GLY A 403 -5.26 -8.54 3.48
CA GLY A 403 -4.48 -7.32 3.24
C GLY A 403 -4.03 -6.65 4.54
N LYS A 404 -3.01 -5.80 4.44
CA LYS A 404 -2.58 -4.89 5.51
C LYS A 404 -2.30 -3.50 4.94
N GLY A 405 -2.63 -2.45 5.69
CA GLY A 405 -2.32 -1.07 5.30
C GLY A 405 -3.35 -0.39 4.40
N PRO A 406 -2.97 0.71 3.74
CA PRO A 406 -3.90 1.54 2.97
C PRO A 406 -4.35 0.85 1.67
N VAL A 407 -5.57 1.19 1.25
CA VAL A 407 -6.23 0.80 0.01
C VAL A 407 -6.52 2.05 -0.81
N TRP A 408 -6.18 1.98 -2.08
CA TRP A 408 -6.39 3.04 -3.06
C TRP A 408 -7.49 2.64 -4.03
N LEU A 409 -8.34 3.59 -4.41
CA LEU A 409 -9.33 3.50 -5.47
C LEU A 409 -8.93 4.44 -6.60
N GLU A 410 -8.84 3.93 -7.81
CA GLU A 410 -8.70 4.70 -9.05
C GLU A 410 -9.99 4.53 -9.86
N ALA A 411 -10.67 5.62 -10.18
CA ALA A 411 -11.83 5.61 -11.05
C ALA A 411 -11.47 6.11 -12.46
N LYS A 412 -11.75 5.31 -13.49
CA LYS A 412 -11.60 5.69 -14.90
C LYS A 412 -12.98 6.05 -15.45
N GLY A 413 -13.35 7.33 -15.30
CA GLY A 413 -14.72 7.77 -15.52
C GLY A 413 -15.69 7.12 -14.53
N ALA A 414 -16.97 7.05 -14.89
CA ALA A 414 -18.01 6.45 -14.04
C ALA A 414 -18.17 4.93 -14.23
N ASP A 415 -17.38 4.33 -15.13
CA ASP A 415 -17.63 2.97 -15.63
C ASP A 415 -16.66 1.93 -15.10
N ARG A 416 -15.56 2.35 -14.46
CA ARG A 416 -14.53 1.41 -14.01
C ARG A 416 -13.83 1.88 -12.74
N VAL A 417 -13.61 0.95 -11.82
CA VAL A 417 -12.83 1.17 -10.60
C VAL A 417 -11.74 0.14 -10.45
N LYS A 418 -10.56 0.60 -10.06
CA LYS A 418 -9.40 -0.24 -9.72
C LYS A 418 -9.04 0.01 -8.26
N LEU A 419 -8.91 -1.06 -7.50
CA LEU A 419 -8.59 -1.05 -6.07
C LEU A 419 -7.24 -1.70 -5.85
N ALA A 420 -6.38 -1.10 -5.03
CA ALA A 420 -5.03 -1.63 -4.79
C ALA A 420 -4.57 -1.44 -3.34
N LEU A 421 -3.84 -2.40 -2.81
CA LEU A 421 -3.30 -2.43 -1.45
C LEU A 421 -1.84 -1.96 -1.42
N GLY A 422 -1.46 -1.10 -0.47
CA GLY A 422 -0.07 -0.67 -0.22
C GLY A 422 0.11 0.85 -0.17
N ASP A 423 1.33 1.30 0.18
CA ASP A 423 1.62 2.71 0.46
C ASP A 423 1.47 3.63 -0.76
N THR A 424 1.87 3.15 -1.95
CA THR A 424 1.66 3.82 -3.25
C THR A 424 1.70 2.77 -4.39
N PRO A 425 0.67 1.92 -4.52
CA PRO A 425 0.72 0.74 -5.38
C PRO A 425 0.78 1.08 -6.88
N PHE A 426 0.57 2.34 -7.26
CA PHE A 426 0.63 2.79 -8.65
C PHE A 426 1.98 3.38 -9.07
N GLN A 427 3.03 3.27 -8.24
CA GLN A 427 4.40 3.64 -8.63
C GLN A 427 5.03 2.59 -9.56
N HIS A 428 4.69 2.66 -10.84
CA HIS A 428 5.48 2.05 -11.91
C HIS A 428 5.90 3.14 -12.89
N ARG A 429 7.20 3.18 -13.23
CA ARG A 429 7.92 4.23 -13.98
C ARG A 429 7.34 4.63 -15.36
N ASN A 430 6.21 4.05 -15.79
CA ASN A 430 5.53 4.33 -17.05
C ASN A 430 4.03 4.65 -16.91
N TYR A 431 3.52 4.99 -15.71
CA TYR A 431 2.09 5.28 -15.53
C TYR A 431 1.76 6.77 -15.67
N ASN A 432 0.93 7.09 -16.66
CA ASN A 432 0.33 8.41 -16.88
C ASN A 432 -1.08 8.38 -16.27
N PRO A 433 -1.41 9.17 -15.23
CA PRO A 433 -2.70 9.07 -14.56
C PRO A 433 -3.81 9.55 -15.49
N ILE A 434 -4.66 8.63 -15.94
CA ILE A 434 -5.95 8.91 -16.57
C ILE A 434 -7.02 8.36 -15.61
N GLY A 435 -7.42 9.16 -14.61
CA GLY A 435 -8.45 8.80 -13.61
C GLY A 435 -8.38 9.59 -12.29
N GLN A 436 -9.46 9.56 -11.49
CA GLN A 436 -9.50 10.14 -10.13
C GLN A 436 -8.97 9.12 -9.12
N LEU A 437 -7.82 9.40 -8.52
CA LEU A 437 -7.20 8.56 -7.49
C LEU A 437 -7.64 9.01 -6.09
N VAL A 438 -8.15 8.08 -5.29
CA VAL A 438 -8.72 8.29 -3.96
C VAL A 438 -8.10 7.27 -3.00
N ARG A 439 -7.51 7.72 -1.88
CA ARG A 439 -7.13 6.81 -0.80
C ARG A 439 -8.31 6.59 0.14
N LEU A 440 -8.63 5.33 0.44
CA LEU A 440 -9.82 4.94 1.23
C LEU A 440 -9.64 5.10 2.74
N ASP A 441 -8.50 5.60 3.21
CA ASP A 441 -8.27 5.94 4.63
C ASP A 441 -8.67 7.39 4.90
N GLY A 442 -9.31 8.03 3.92
CA GLY A 442 -9.78 9.40 4.03
C GLY A 442 -8.66 10.38 4.39
N HIS A 443 -7.46 10.24 3.80
CA HIS A 443 -6.53 11.37 3.71
C HIS A 443 -7.15 12.51 2.88
N GLN A 444 -8.12 13.19 3.46
CA GLN A 444 -8.52 14.51 3.07
C GLN A 444 -7.56 15.46 3.75
N ILE A 445 -6.81 16.17 2.91
CA ILE A 445 -6.19 17.40 3.35
C ILE A 445 -7.32 18.35 3.76
N THR A 446 -7.39 18.61 5.07
CA THR A 446 -8.43 19.44 5.67
C THR A 446 -7.95 20.87 5.84
N MET A 447 -8.85 21.83 5.65
CA MET A 447 -8.63 23.26 5.79
C MET A 447 -9.71 23.78 6.74
N ASN A 448 -9.31 23.96 7.99
CA ASN A 448 -10.21 24.32 9.09
C ASN A 448 -9.92 25.75 9.56
N VAL A 449 -10.89 26.37 10.22
CA VAL A 449 -10.70 27.64 10.91
C VAL A 449 -11.01 27.47 12.40
N MET A 450 -10.26 28.15 13.26
CA MET A 450 -10.53 28.15 14.69
C MET A 450 -11.54 29.23 15.02
N GLY A 451 -12.57 28.90 15.82
CA GLY A 451 -13.53 29.88 16.31
C GLY A 451 -12.91 30.82 17.36
N PRO A 452 -13.68 31.83 17.82
CA PRO A 452 -13.30 32.66 18.95
C PRO A 452 -13.07 31.82 20.22
N LEU A 453 -12.23 32.33 21.14
CA LEU A 453 -12.00 31.69 22.44
C LEU A 453 -13.30 31.52 23.25
N GLU A 454 -14.17 32.53 23.18
CA GLU A 454 -15.52 32.53 23.72
C GLU A 454 -16.45 33.37 22.82
N ILE A 455 -17.72 33.00 22.73
CA ILE A 455 -18.76 33.71 22.00
C ILE A 455 -19.81 34.18 23.00
N GLY A 456 -19.72 35.43 23.41
CA GLY A 456 -20.54 35.93 24.50
C GLY A 456 -20.21 35.23 25.83
N ASN A 457 -21.21 34.97 26.67
CA ASN A 457 -21.01 34.37 27.98
C ASN A 457 -21.08 32.84 27.94
N VAL A 458 -19.95 32.17 28.21
CA VAL A 458 -19.86 30.69 28.20
C VAL A 458 -20.77 30.01 29.23
N ARG A 459 -21.10 30.68 30.33
CA ARG A 459 -21.96 30.14 31.40
C ARG A 459 -23.44 30.45 31.19
N ASP A 460 -23.77 31.42 30.35
CA ASP A 460 -25.12 31.86 30.04
C ASP A 460 -25.23 32.24 28.55
N PRO A 461 -25.30 31.24 27.63
CA PRO A 461 -25.31 31.48 26.19
C PRO A 461 -26.48 32.34 25.71
N HIS A 462 -27.59 32.37 26.46
CA HIS A 462 -28.80 33.11 26.11
C HIS A 462 -28.84 34.51 26.72
N ASN A 463 -27.74 34.96 27.33
CA ASN A 463 -27.65 36.30 27.86
C ASN A 463 -27.95 37.33 26.75
N PRO A 464 -28.87 38.29 26.95
CA PRO A 464 -29.20 39.29 25.92
C PRO A 464 -27.99 40.07 25.41
N SER A 465 -26.96 40.29 26.22
CA SER A 465 -25.72 40.96 25.81
C SER A 465 -24.88 40.13 24.83
N SER A 466 -25.05 38.80 24.83
CA SER A 466 -24.32 37.86 23.96
C SER A 466 -24.95 37.73 22.58
N LYS A 467 -26.17 38.22 22.38
CA LYS A 467 -26.92 38.06 21.12
C LYS A 467 -26.12 38.56 19.90
N GLY A 468 -25.53 39.76 19.98
CA GLY A 468 -24.75 40.32 18.88
C GLY A 468 -23.50 39.51 18.55
N ALA A 469 -22.83 38.95 19.56
CA ALA A 469 -21.66 38.09 19.35
C ALA A 469 -22.04 36.79 18.62
N TRP A 470 -23.18 36.19 18.99
CA TRP A 470 -23.69 34.99 18.32
C TRP A 470 -24.15 35.23 16.89
N GLU A 471 -24.79 36.37 16.62
CA GLU A 471 -25.18 36.78 15.26
C GLU A 471 -23.94 37.04 14.38
N ALA A 472 -22.91 37.70 14.93
CA ALA A 472 -21.65 37.92 14.23
C ALA A 472 -20.95 36.59 13.90
N PHE A 473 -20.84 35.69 14.87
CA PHE A 473 -20.24 34.38 14.67
C PHE A 473 -21.00 33.55 13.61
N GLU A 474 -22.33 33.57 13.61
CA GLU A 474 -23.13 32.86 12.60
C GLU A 474 -22.90 33.40 11.18
N LYS A 475 -22.72 34.72 11.04
CA LYS A 475 -22.31 35.33 9.77
C LYS A 475 -20.92 34.86 9.34
N GLU A 476 -19.96 34.85 10.26
CA GLU A 476 -18.60 34.36 10.00
C GLU A 476 -18.59 32.89 9.57
N LEU A 477 -19.40 32.04 10.20
CA LEU A 477 -19.57 30.63 9.79
C LEU A 477 -20.04 30.53 8.34
N GLY A 478 -21.05 31.33 7.95
CA GLY A 478 -21.53 31.36 6.57
C GLY A 478 -20.44 31.78 5.56
N GLU A 479 -19.63 32.79 5.90
CA GLU A 479 -18.51 33.23 5.05
C GLU A 479 -17.37 32.20 5.00
N ALA A 480 -17.01 31.58 6.13
CA ALA A 480 -16.02 30.51 6.18
C ALA A 480 -16.42 29.34 5.28
N LYS A 481 -17.71 28.98 5.28
CA LYS A 481 -18.23 27.94 4.37
C LYS A 481 -18.07 28.34 2.89
N LYS A 482 -18.39 29.59 2.54
CA LYS A 482 -18.28 30.10 1.15
C LYS A 482 -16.84 30.03 0.62
N ILE A 483 -15.85 30.27 1.47
CA ILE A 483 -14.43 30.20 1.09
C ILE A 483 -13.86 28.77 1.14
N GLY A 484 -14.70 27.78 1.46
CA GLY A 484 -14.38 26.36 1.33
C GLY A 484 -13.86 25.68 2.60
N ALA A 485 -13.96 26.33 3.77
CA ALA A 485 -13.56 25.70 5.03
C ALA A 485 -14.36 24.40 5.28
N ASP A 486 -13.69 23.39 5.81
CA ASP A 486 -14.32 22.09 6.12
C ASP A 486 -15.03 22.12 7.47
N ALA A 487 -14.30 22.61 8.46
CA ALA A 487 -14.70 22.54 9.85
C ALA A 487 -14.29 23.79 10.62
N VAL A 488 -14.98 23.98 11.75
CA VAL A 488 -14.63 24.98 12.75
C VAL A 488 -14.14 24.29 14.01
N SER A 489 -12.94 24.62 14.43
CA SER A 489 -12.37 24.13 15.68
C SER A 489 -12.66 25.07 16.83
N THR A 490 -13.15 24.56 17.96
CA THR A 490 -13.54 25.39 19.12
C THR A 490 -13.21 24.70 20.44
N ASP A 491 -12.80 25.48 21.43
CA ASP A 491 -12.49 24.99 22.77
C ASP A 491 -13.75 24.63 23.58
N VAL A 492 -13.80 23.37 24.01
CA VAL A 492 -14.73 22.84 25.03
C VAL A 492 -14.04 22.89 26.39
N TRP A 493 -14.20 24.02 27.08
CA TRP A 493 -13.51 24.34 28.34
C TRP A 493 -14.00 23.47 29.49
N TRP A 494 -13.11 22.65 30.07
CA TRP A 494 -13.45 21.77 31.18
C TRP A 494 -14.05 22.55 32.37
N GLY A 495 -13.46 23.69 32.72
CA GLY A 495 -13.95 24.56 33.80
C GLY A 495 -15.31 25.21 33.56
N ALA A 496 -15.76 25.27 32.30
CA ALA A 496 -17.09 25.76 31.96
C ALA A 496 -18.12 24.63 31.96
N VAL A 497 -17.77 23.46 31.39
CA VAL A 497 -18.70 22.33 31.27
C VAL A 497 -18.88 21.58 32.59
N GLU A 498 -17.89 21.55 33.48
CA GLU A 498 -17.95 20.83 34.76
C GLU A 498 -17.58 21.74 35.96
N PRO A 499 -18.39 22.78 36.25
CA PRO A 499 -18.10 23.73 37.33
C PRO A 499 -18.08 23.06 38.71
N LYS A 500 -18.79 21.95 38.86
CA LYS A 500 -18.82 21.10 40.06
C LYS A 500 -18.60 19.64 39.65
N PRO A 501 -18.00 18.81 40.51
CA PRO A 501 -17.64 17.45 40.13
C PRO A 501 -18.88 16.61 39.81
N GLY A 502 -19.00 16.16 38.57
CA GLY A 502 -20.11 15.34 38.07
C GLY A 502 -21.36 16.12 37.63
N GLU A 503 -21.39 17.45 37.76
CA GLU A 503 -22.50 18.29 37.28
C GLU A 503 -22.08 18.98 35.98
N PHE A 504 -22.62 18.52 34.85
CA PHE A 504 -22.26 19.02 33.53
C PHE A 504 -23.27 20.05 32.99
N ASN A 505 -22.77 21.12 32.37
CA ASN A 505 -23.59 22.10 31.64
C ASN A 505 -23.13 22.22 30.19
N TRP A 506 -23.97 21.75 29.27
CA TRP A 506 -23.68 21.70 27.84
C TRP A 506 -24.38 22.79 27.01
N ASN A 507 -25.25 23.61 27.63
CA ASN A 507 -26.14 24.54 26.92
C ASN A 507 -25.41 25.44 25.91
N TYR A 508 -24.25 25.96 26.29
CA TYR A 508 -23.43 26.81 25.42
C TYR A 508 -22.94 26.05 24.17
N TYR A 509 -22.44 24.84 24.37
CA TYR A 509 -21.89 23.99 23.32
C TYR A 509 -22.98 23.33 22.47
N ASP A 510 -24.17 23.11 23.02
CA ASP A 510 -25.35 22.71 22.26
C ASP A 510 -25.73 23.77 21.24
N MET A 511 -25.76 25.04 21.64
CA MET A 511 -26.03 26.17 20.75
C MET A 511 -24.91 26.37 19.73
N LEU A 512 -23.65 26.29 20.16
CA LEU A 512 -22.46 26.41 19.30
C LEU A 512 -22.46 25.36 18.18
N SER A 513 -22.56 24.08 18.54
CA SER A 513 -22.54 22.96 17.58
C SER A 513 -23.72 23.02 16.62
N THR A 514 -24.89 23.46 17.09
CA THR A 514 -26.09 23.61 16.25
C THR A 514 -25.90 24.71 15.19
N LYS A 515 -25.31 25.86 15.57
CA LYS A 515 -25.04 26.95 14.62
C LYS A 515 -23.99 26.58 13.58
N ILE A 516 -22.92 25.88 13.99
CA ILE A 516 -21.90 25.35 13.06
C ILE A 516 -22.55 24.42 12.04
N ALA A 517 -23.34 23.43 12.51
CA ALA A 517 -24.01 22.47 11.65
C ALA A 517 -25.01 23.13 10.69
N ALA A 518 -25.75 24.14 11.15
CA ALA A 518 -26.73 24.87 10.32
C ALA A 518 -26.09 25.56 9.10
N GLN A 519 -24.81 25.92 9.17
CA GLN A 519 -24.06 26.52 8.06
C GLN A 519 -23.36 25.46 7.17
N GLY A 520 -23.58 24.17 7.42
CA GLY A 520 -23.00 23.08 6.63
C GLY A 520 -21.50 22.88 6.85
N LEU A 521 -20.96 23.38 7.97
CA LEU A 521 -19.59 23.14 8.43
C LEU A 521 -19.54 21.95 9.40
N LYS A 522 -18.41 21.26 9.43
CA LYS A 522 -18.11 20.28 10.47
C LYS A 522 -17.58 20.96 11.74
N TRP A 523 -17.52 20.21 12.83
CA TRP A 523 -17.06 20.67 14.13
C TRP A 523 -15.80 19.89 14.55
N VAL A 524 -14.78 20.61 15.02
CA VAL A 524 -13.59 20.05 15.68
C VAL A 524 -13.56 20.52 17.14
N PRO A 525 -14.30 19.85 18.06
CA PRO A 525 -14.23 20.14 19.48
C PRO A 525 -12.83 19.87 20.05
N ILE A 526 -12.26 20.85 20.74
CA ILE A 526 -11.04 20.69 21.54
C ILE A 526 -11.46 20.47 22.99
N LEU A 527 -11.31 19.26 23.52
CA LEU A 527 -11.51 18.98 24.93
C LEU A 527 -10.39 19.68 25.72
N SER A 528 -10.73 20.86 26.21
CA SER A 528 -9.80 21.81 26.79
C SER A 528 -9.67 21.55 28.28
N LEU A 529 -8.81 20.57 28.58
CA LEU A 529 -8.43 20.16 29.94
C LEU A 529 -7.45 21.16 30.60
N HIS A 530 -7.25 22.32 29.97
CA HIS A 530 -6.35 23.39 30.37
C HIS A 530 -7.11 24.70 30.57
N GLN A 531 -6.46 25.68 31.20
CA GLN A 531 -6.99 27.03 31.38
C GLN A 531 -6.90 27.84 30.09
N CYS A 532 -7.97 28.58 29.76
CA CYS A 532 -7.90 29.74 28.86
C CYS A 532 -7.42 30.96 29.67
N GLY A 533 -6.40 31.67 29.22
CA GLY A 533 -5.86 32.85 29.91
C GLY A 533 -4.46 32.62 30.45
N GLY A 534 -3.59 33.63 30.32
CA GLY A 534 -2.21 33.57 30.80
C GLY A 534 -1.18 33.13 29.75
N ASN A 535 -1.64 32.70 28.55
CA ASN A 535 -0.80 32.43 27.38
C ASN A 535 -0.88 33.57 26.35
N ILE A 536 0.05 33.56 25.39
CA ILE A 536 0.10 34.54 24.30
C ILE A 536 -1.16 34.39 23.43
N GLY A 537 -1.92 35.48 23.27
CA GLY A 537 -3.11 35.53 22.42
C GLY A 537 -4.43 35.26 23.15
N ASP A 538 -4.40 34.96 24.45
CA ASP A 538 -5.63 34.78 25.24
C ASP A 538 -6.28 36.12 25.59
N THR A 539 -7.57 36.26 25.27
CA THR A 539 -8.41 37.42 25.64
C THR A 539 -9.51 37.07 26.65
N SER A 540 -9.63 35.79 26.98
CA SER A 540 -10.59 35.22 27.92
C SER A 540 -9.87 34.57 29.11
N ASN A 541 -10.59 34.35 30.21
CA ASN A 541 -10.06 33.68 31.40
C ASN A 541 -11.04 32.59 31.89
N VAL A 542 -10.75 31.35 31.54
CA VAL A 542 -11.52 30.17 31.94
C VAL A 542 -10.56 29.18 32.63
N PRO A 543 -10.50 29.15 33.97
CA PRO A 543 -9.65 28.19 34.68
C PRO A 543 -10.17 26.76 34.49
N ILE A 544 -9.34 25.75 34.74
CA ILE A 544 -9.82 24.37 34.93
C ILE A 544 -10.69 24.29 36.20
N PRO A 545 -11.51 23.24 36.40
CA PRO A 545 -12.36 23.17 37.59
C PRO A 545 -11.55 23.14 38.89
N MET A 546 -11.72 24.16 39.74
CA MET A 546 -10.93 24.34 40.95
C MET A 546 -10.98 23.17 41.94
N TRP A 547 -12.06 22.38 41.90
CA TRP A 547 -12.23 21.21 42.76
C TRP A 547 -11.22 20.09 42.46
N ILE A 548 -10.57 20.07 41.28
CA ILE A 548 -9.62 19.03 40.90
C ILE A 548 -8.41 18.97 41.84
N TRP A 549 -7.95 20.12 42.32
CA TRP A 549 -6.76 20.21 43.17
C TRP A 549 -6.96 19.45 44.48
N SER A 550 -8.10 19.63 45.13
CA SER A 550 -8.44 18.88 46.36
C SER A 550 -8.60 17.39 46.10
N LYS A 551 -9.08 16.99 44.92
CA LYS A 551 -9.18 15.57 44.54
C LYS A 551 -7.82 14.93 44.37
N ILE A 552 -6.91 15.59 43.65
CA ILE A 552 -5.54 15.10 43.46
C ILE A 552 -4.80 15.06 44.80
N GLN A 553 -4.91 16.12 45.61
CA GLN A 553 -4.35 16.17 46.96
C GLN A 553 -4.77 14.95 47.80
N SER A 554 -6.08 14.67 47.81
CA SER A 554 -6.64 13.54 48.55
C SER A 554 -6.14 12.19 48.01
N SER A 555 -6.14 11.99 46.69
CA SER A 555 -5.70 10.72 46.09
C SER A 555 -4.19 10.49 46.18
N ALA A 556 -3.40 11.57 46.17
CA ALA A 556 -1.95 11.52 46.37
C ALA A 556 -1.57 11.37 47.85
N LYS A 557 -2.55 11.44 48.77
CA LYS A 557 -2.34 11.42 50.23
C LYS A 557 -1.29 12.44 50.67
N SER A 558 -1.39 13.65 50.13
CA SER A 558 -0.43 14.73 50.38
C SER A 558 -1.08 15.88 51.14
N ASP A 559 -0.36 16.46 52.09
CA ASP A 559 -0.79 17.69 52.76
C ASP A 559 -0.51 18.95 51.92
N ASN A 560 0.25 18.82 50.82
CA ASN A 560 0.56 19.91 49.92
C ASN A 560 -0.63 20.18 48.97
N PRO A 561 -1.30 21.35 49.05
CA PRO A 561 -2.44 21.67 48.19
C PRO A 561 -2.07 21.82 46.71
N ASP A 562 -0.78 22.02 46.41
CA ASP A 562 -0.24 22.18 45.06
C ASP A 562 0.42 20.91 44.52
N VAL A 563 0.25 19.74 45.18
CA VAL A 563 0.90 18.47 44.78
C VAL A 563 0.59 18.07 43.33
N GLY A 564 -0.56 18.48 42.80
CA GLY A 564 -0.98 18.22 41.42
C GLY A 564 -0.46 19.20 40.37
N LYS A 565 0.26 20.26 40.77
CA LYS A 565 0.69 21.35 39.89
C LYS A 565 2.13 21.19 39.44
N TYR A 566 2.45 21.77 38.28
CA TYR A 566 3.84 21.97 37.89
C TYR A 566 4.50 22.96 38.85
N LYS A 567 5.79 22.74 39.16
CA LYS A 567 6.58 23.67 39.95
C LYS A 567 7.90 23.96 39.27
N SER A 568 8.16 25.24 39.05
CA SER A 568 9.33 25.71 38.31
C SER A 568 10.60 25.73 39.15
N GLU A 569 11.73 25.89 38.47
CA GLU A 569 13.03 26.18 39.10
C GLU A 569 13.04 27.47 39.94
N GLN A 570 12.13 28.41 39.65
CA GLN A 570 11.95 29.65 40.42
C GLN A 570 11.10 29.42 41.69
N GLY A 571 10.55 28.21 41.87
CA GLY A 571 9.70 27.85 42.99
C GLY A 571 8.21 28.16 42.80
N ASN A 572 7.82 28.74 41.67
CA ASN A 572 6.44 29.08 41.36
C ASN A 572 5.65 27.86 40.87
N THR A 573 4.33 27.87 41.05
CA THR A 573 3.45 26.78 40.60
C THR A 573 2.52 27.24 39.48
N SER A 574 2.35 26.41 38.45
CA SER A 574 1.36 26.66 37.39
C SER A 574 0.05 25.92 37.68
N SER A 575 -1.07 26.64 37.57
CA SER A 575 -2.43 26.08 37.73
C SER A 575 -3.16 25.91 36.39
N GLU A 576 -2.47 26.08 35.26
CA GLU A 576 -3.10 26.03 33.94
C GLU A 576 -3.49 24.60 33.52
N TYR A 577 -2.79 23.60 34.02
CA TYR A 577 -2.98 22.19 33.68
C TYR A 577 -2.46 21.29 34.80
N VAL A 578 -2.99 20.07 34.94
CA VAL A 578 -2.48 19.10 35.92
C VAL A 578 -1.12 18.58 35.49
N SER A 579 -0.16 18.56 36.42
CA SER A 579 1.19 18.05 36.20
C SER A 579 1.25 16.66 35.55
N ALA A 580 2.18 16.47 34.60
CA ALA A 580 2.48 15.17 33.99
C ALA A 580 2.79 14.08 35.03
N TRP A 581 3.40 14.43 36.17
CA TRP A 581 3.68 13.50 37.26
C TRP A 581 2.46 13.23 38.16
N SER A 582 1.33 13.87 37.91
CA SER A 582 0.05 13.65 38.61
C SER A 582 -1.04 13.14 37.68
N THR A 583 -0.67 12.72 36.46
CA THR A 583 -1.60 12.22 35.43
C THR A 583 -2.53 11.15 35.96
N ASP A 584 -2.01 10.15 36.67
CA ASP A 584 -2.80 9.00 37.13
C ASP A 584 -3.92 9.40 38.10
N HIS A 585 -3.74 10.49 38.85
CA HIS A 585 -4.78 11.05 39.71
C HIS A 585 -5.86 11.83 38.94
N ALA A 586 -5.52 12.36 37.76
CA ALA A 586 -6.44 13.11 36.90
C ALA A 586 -7.19 12.25 35.89
N LEU A 587 -6.63 11.12 35.44
CA LEU A 587 -7.21 10.23 34.43
C LEU A 587 -8.68 9.85 34.68
N PRO A 588 -9.13 9.51 35.92
CA PRO A 588 -10.54 9.20 36.16
C PRO A 588 -11.47 10.36 35.82
N TYR A 589 -11.04 11.59 36.05
CA TYR A 589 -11.81 12.80 35.77
C TYR A 589 -11.76 13.17 34.30
N TYR A 590 -10.60 13.03 33.64
CA TYR A 590 -10.48 13.18 32.20
C TYR A 590 -11.38 12.20 31.46
N LYS A 591 -11.35 10.91 31.86
CA LYS A 591 -12.24 9.89 31.32
C LYS A 591 -13.71 10.25 31.51
N ARG A 592 -14.09 10.74 32.69
CA ARG A 592 -15.48 11.17 32.96
C ARG A 592 -15.92 12.27 31.99
N VAL A 593 -15.13 13.34 31.84
CA VAL A 593 -15.48 14.44 30.91
C VAL A 593 -15.56 13.94 29.47
N MET A 594 -14.65 13.07 29.05
CA MET A 594 -14.68 12.44 27.72
C MET A 594 -15.95 11.59 27.54
N SER A 595 -16.30 10.74 28.52
CA SER A 595 -17.50 9.92 28.46
C SER A 595 -18.77 10.76 28.43
N GLU A 596 -18.87 11.81 29.25
CA GLU A 596 -20.03 12.71 29.22
C GLU A 596 -20.13 13.51 27.93
N PHE A 597 -18.99 13.90 27.35
CA PHE A 597 -18.96 14.50 26.02
C PHE A 597 -19.53 13.53 24.96
N GLN A 598 -19.15 12.24 24.99
CA GLN A 598 -19.74 11.24 24.09
C GLN A 598 -21.23 11.03 24.34
N ASN A 599 -21.65 10.94 25.60
CA ASN A 599 -23.06 10.77 25.93
C ASN A 599 -23.91 11.93 25.39
N GLN A 600 -23.43 13.17 25.55
CA GLN A 600 -24.13 14.36 25.08
C GLN A 600 -24.14 14.46 23.54
N TYR A 601 -23.00 14.22 22.90
CA TYR A 601 -22.82 14.54 21.47
C TYR A 601 -22.78 13.32 20.55
N GLY A 602 -22.98 12.10 21.06
CA GLY A 602 -22.99 10.86 20.27
C GLY A 602 -24.01 10.89 19.14
N GLY A 603 -25.18 11.52 19.35
CA GLY A 603 -26.18 11.75 18.30
C GLY A 603 -25.78 12.77 17.23
N LYS A 604 -24.72 13.55 17.48
CA LYS A 604 -24.12 14.55 16.58
C LYS A 604 -22.80 14.07 15.97
N ALA A 605 -22.42 12.80 16.09
CA ALA A 605 -21.17 12.26 15.53
C ALA A 605 -20.94 12.66 14.06
N ALA A 606 -22.00 12.63 13.24
CA ALA A 606 -21.96 12.97 11.82
C ALA A 606 -21.40 14.37 11.49
N ILE A 607 -21.49 15.33 12.41
CA ILE A 607 -20.98 16.68 12.20
C ILE A 607 -19.58 16.87 12.78
N ILE A 608 -19.07 15.92 13.57
CA ILE A 608 -17.76 16.01 14.20
C ILE A 608 -16.73 15.40 13.25
N SER A 609 -15.75 16.19 12.81
CA SER A 609 -14.69 15.71 11.91
C SER A 609 -13.46 15.19 12.66
N GLU A 610 -13.20 15.72 13.85
CA GLU A 610 -12.06 15.35 14.71
C GLU A 610 -12.37 15.77 16.15
N ILE A 611 -11.89 15.04 17.16
CA ILE A 611 -11.95 15.45 18.56
C ILE A 611 -10.51 15.69 19.03
N ASN A 612 -10.15 16.95 19.28
CA ASN A 612 -8.82 17.29 19.76
C ASN A 612 -8.76 17.19 21.29
N VAL A 613 -7.69 16.63 21.84
CA VAL A 613 -7.53 16.41 23.28
C VAL A 613 -6.33 17.18 23.78
N SER A 614 -6.56 18.06 24.75
CA SER A 614 -5.48 18.83 25.38
C SER A 614 -4.50 17.94 26.13
N LEU A 615 -3.21 18.20 25.97
CA LEU A 615 -2.12 17.45 26.62
C LEU A 615 -1.22 18.31 27.52
N GLY A 616 -1.61 19.55 27.79
CA GLY A 616 -0.82 20.48 28.57
C GLY A 616 -1.33 21.93 28.48
N PRO A 617 -0.51 22.90 28.90
CA PRO A 617 -0.82 24.33 28.79
C PRO A 617 -1.11 24.73 27.34
N ALA A 618 -2.10 25.61 27.14
CA ALA A 618 -2.65 25.94 25.81
C ALA A 618 -3.11 24.72 24.97
N GLY A 619 -3.35 23.57 25.61
CA GLY A 619 -3.72 22.31 24.96
C GLY A 619 -2.56 21.53 24.37
N GLU A 620 -1.34 22.04 24.45
CA GLU A 620 -0.15 21.50 23.79
C GLU A 620 0.59 20.47 24.66
N LEU A 621 1.16 19.44 24.04
CA LEU A 621 2.05 18.50 24.73
C LEU A 621 3.41 19.17 25.04
N ARG A 622 3.47 19.88 26.17
CA ARG A 622 4.68 20.52 26.70
C ARG A 622 4.57 20.82 28.19
N TYR A 623 5.70 21.14 28.80
CA TYR A 623 5.73 21.79 30.10
C TYR A 623 5.41 23.31 29.98
N PRO A 624 4.90 23.95 31.05
CA PRO A 624 4.66 25.40 31.09
C PRO A 624 5.98 26.19 31.22
N SER A 625 6.97 25.96 30.36
CA SER A 625 8.32 26.51 30.52
C SER A 625 8.45 27.99 30.17
N TYR A 626 7.48 28.57 29.46
CA TYR A 626 7.47 29.97 29.03
C TYR A 626 6.15 30.67 29.35
N ASN A 627 5.51 30.24 30.44
CA ASN A 627 4.22 30.74 30.91
C ASN A 627 4.39 31.88 31.93
N SER A 628 3.31 32.62 32.17
CA SER A 628 3.31 33.87 32.94
C SER A 628 3.51 33.69 34.45
N HIS A 629 3.47 32.47 34.99
CA HIS A 629 3.74 32.21 36.41
C HIS A 629 5.23 32.34 36.76
N ASP A 630 6.12 32.37 35.76
CA ASP A 630 7.56 32.56 35.93
C ASP A 630 8.01 33.90 35.35
N SER A 631 8.94 34.56 36.06
CA SER A 631 9.51 35.84 35.59
C SER A 631 10.64 35.59 34.58
N ASN A 632 10.74 36.43 33.55
CA ASN A 632 11.81 36.37 32.54
C ASN A 632 12.00 34.97 31.88
N SER A 633 10.93 34.18 31.79
CA SER A 633 10.95 32.84 31.18
C SER A 633 10.19 32.77 29.86
N GLY A 634 9.50 33.84 29.47
CA GLY A 634 8.79 33.94 28.19
C GLY A 634 9.74 33.90 26.99
N TYR A 635 9.15 33.90 25.79
CA TYR A 635 9.88 34.09 24.54
C TYR A 635 10.78 35.35 24.61
N PRO A 636 12.03 35.32 24.08
CA PRO A 636 12.75 34.21 23.44
C PRO A 636 13.77 33.54 24.38
N THR A 637 13.47 33.41 25.67
CA THR A 637 14.44 32.89 26.66
C THR A 637 14.55 31.35 26.60
N ARG A 638 15.44 30.77 27.42
CA ARG A 638 15.51 29.30 27.58
C ARG A 638 14.26 28.70 28.24
N GLY A 639 13.38 29.53 28.81
CA GLY A 639 12.31 29.08 29.70
C GLY A 639 12.82 28.53 31.02
N ALA A 640 11.88 28.14 31.87
CA ALA A 640 12.12 27.54 33.19
C ALA A 640 11.81 26.04 33.18
N LEU A 641 12.68 25.23 33.80
CA LEU A 641 12.42 23.82 34.08
C LEU A 641 11.27 23.67 35.08
N GLN A 642 10.36 22.72 34.84
CA GLN A 642 9.08 22.58 35.58
C GLN A 642 9.03 21.35 36.50
N SER A 643 10.18 20.75 36.81
CA SER A 643 10.33 19.46 37.49
C SER A 643 10.58 19.55 39.01
N TYR A 644 10.20 20.64 39.67
CA TYR A 644 10.56 20.89 41.08
C TYR A 644 9.46 20.54 42.09
N SER A 645 8.35 19.94 41.64
CA SER A 645 7.31 19.44 42.54
C SER A 645 7.75 18.14 43.23
N ASP A 646 7.13 17.80 44.34
CA ASP A 646 7.49 16.60 45.10
C ASP A 646 7.27 15.32 44.26
N GLN A 647 6.22 15.30 43.44
CA GLN A 647 5.92 14.21 42.50
C GLN A 647 6.99 14.07 41.42
N ALA A 648 7.46 15.19 40.87
CA ALA A 648 8.52 15.20 39.86
C ALA A 648 9.85 14.70 40.43
N LYS A 649 10.24 15.17 41.62
CA LYS A 649 11.45 14.72 42.31
C LYS A 649 11.41 13.23 42.62
N ALA A 650 10.27 12.73 43.11
CA ALA A 650 10.08 11.30 43.37
C ALA A 650 10.20 10.47 42.09
N SER A 651 9.56 10.90 41.00
CA SER A 651 9.65 10.24 39.69
C SER A 651 11.07 10.24 39.13
N PHE A 652 11.82 11.34 39.26
CA PHE A 652 13.22 11.40 38.80
C PHE A 652 14.11 10.45 39.59
N LYS A 653 13.89 10.38 40.91
CA LYS A 653 14.60 9.46 41.79
C LYS A 653 14.33 8.00 41.42
N GLU A 654 13.07 7.66 41.19
CA GLU A 654 12.67 6.33 40.73
C GLU A 654 13.34 5.98 39.39
N PHE A 655 13.26 6.87 38.39
CA PHE A 655 13.91 6.67 37.09
C PHE A 655 15.42 6.38 37.22
N ALA A 656 16.13 7.20 38.00
CA ALA A 656 17.58 7.05 38.16
C ALA A 656 17.94 5.72 38.83
N ILE A 657 17.22 5.33 39.88
CA ILE A 657 17.43 4.06 40.59
C ILE A 657 17.06 2.88 39.68
N SER A 658 15.95 2.94 38.94
CA SER A 658 15.59 1.89 37.98
C SER A 658 16.65 1.70 36.89
N LYS A 659 17.30 2.79 36.46
CA LYS A 659 18.34 2.74 35.43
C LYS A 659 19.67 2.16 35.94
N TYR A 660 20.05 2.46 37.18
CA TYR A 660 21.40 2.15 37.71
C TYR A 660 21.43 1.16 38.86
N GLY A 661 20.28 0.78 39.42
CA GLY A 661 20.12 -0.25 40.45
C GLY A 661 20.13 0.27 41.89
N SER A 662 20.90 1.32 42.22
CA SER A 662 20.94 1.91 43.57
C SER A 662 21.37 3.38 43.55
N GLU A 663 21.18 4.08 44.67
CA GLU A 663 21.65 5.48 44.83
C GLU A 663 23.17 5.60 44.72
N GLU A 664 23.92 4.61 45.24
CA GLU A 664 25.38 4.58 45.12
C GLU A 664 25.83 4.43 43.67
N ALA A 665 25.14 3.61 42.88
CA ALA A 665 25.43 3.45 41.46
C ALA A 665 25.11 4.74 40.67
N VAL A 666 24.01 5.43 41.02
CA VAL A 666 23.69 6.75 40.46
C VAL A 666 24.80 7.74 40.78
N LYS A 667 25.26 7.78 42.04
CA LYS A 667 26.36 8.66 42.47
C LYS A 667 27.65 8.39 41.70
N GLN A 668 28.00 7.13 41.48
CA GLN A 668 29.16 6.75 40.67
C GLN A 668 29.05 7.20 39.22
N LYS A 669 27.84 7.21 38.63
CA LYS A 669 27.61 7.60 37.23
C LYS A 669 27.51 9.09 37.03
N TRP A 670 26.91 9.82 37.96
CA TRP A 670 26.70 11.27 37.86
C TRP A 670 27.81 12.10 38.50
N GLY A 671 28.69 11.45 39.28
CA GLY A 671 29.75 12.12 40.05
C GLY A 671 29.20 12.89 41.25
N GLU A 672 30.09 13.45 42.07
CA GLU A 672 29.70 14.15 43.30
C GLU A 672 28.76 15.34 43.06
N LYS A 673 28.97 16.12 41.97
CA LYS A 673 28.21 17.34 41.67
C LYS A 673 26.68 17.10 41.60
N TYR A 674 26.26 16.02 40.94
CA TYR A 674 24.84 15.72 40.70
C TYR A 674 24.36 14.44 41.38
N GLY A 675 25.29 13.56 41.77
CA GLY A 675 25.01 12.27 42.37
C GLY A 675 24.94 12.27 43.89
N ALA A 676 25.31 13.37 44.56
CA ALA A 676 25.20 13.48 46.01
C ALA A 676 23.74 13.48 46.51
N ALA A 677 22.79 13.95 45.67
CA ALA A 677 21.36 13.84 45.88
C ALA A 677 20.66 13.72 44.52
N ILE A 678 19.75 12.75 44.37
CA ILE A 678 19.02 12.53 43.12
C ILE A 678 17.86 13.53 43.02
N GLU A 679 18.17 14.72 42.54
CA GLU A 679 17.25 15.84 42.41
C GLU A 679 17.46 16.57 41.08
N PRO A 680 16.47 17.32 40.57
CA PRO A 680 16.66 18.29 39.50
C PRO A 680 17.82 19.27 39.79
N PRO A 681 18.44 19.88 38.76
CA PRO A 681 19.58 20.77 38.95
C PRO A 681 19.24 21.93 39.89
N LYS A 682 20.06 22.12 40.94
CA LYS A 682 19.86 23.19 41.95
C LYS A 682 20.26 24.56 41.43
N ASN A 683 21.40 24.63 40.75
CA ASN A 683 21.89 25.84 40.09
C ASN A 683 21.66 25.71 38.57
N VAL A 684 20.47 26.09 38.12
CA VAL A 684 20.05 25.88 36.72
C VAL A 684 20.86 26.74 35.76
N ASP A 685 21.19 27.97 36.15
CA ASP A 685 22.01 28.87 35.33
C ASP A 685 23.42 28.30 35.12
N GLU A 686 24.03 27.73 36.16
CA GLU A 686 25.31 27.03 36.02
C GLU A 686 25.18 25.75 35.17
N PHE A 687 24.14 24.95 35.39
CA PHE A 687 23.87 23.72 34.63
C PHE A 687 23.78 23.98 33.11
N TYR A 688 23.15 25.08 32.71
CA TYR A 688 23.10 25.48 31.30
C TYR A 688 24.41 26.14 30.82
N SER A 689 24.97 27.09 31.58
CA SER A 689 26.16 27.86 31.15
C SER A 689 27.43 27.01 31.07
N SER A 690 27.59 25.99 31.92
CA SER A 690 28.72 25.05 31.84
C SER A 690 28.61 24.05 30.70
N GLY A 691 27.40 23.89 30.13
CA GLY A 691 27.11 22.84 29.15
C GLY A 691 26.81 21.47 29.74
N ASP A 692 26.67 21.35 31.07
CA ASP A 692 26.42 20.06 31.74
C ASP A 692 25.13 19.40 31.25
N TYR A 693 24.13 20.19 30.87
CA TYR A 693 22.85 19.74 30.31
C TYR A 693 22.98 18.78 29.11
N LYS A 694 24.06 18.90 28.34
CA LYS A 694 24.34 18.04 27.17
C LYS A 694 25.61 17.20 27.31
N ASN A 695 26.60 17.70 28.04
CA ASN A 695 27.93 17.08 28.11
C ASN A 695 28.05 16.07 29.25
N SER A 696 27.27 16.22 30.33
CA SER A 696 27.33 15.33 31.49
C SER A 696 26.38 14.13 31.33
N GLN A 697 26.69 13.01 32.01
CA GLN A 697 25.78 11.87 32.07
C GLN A 697 24.46 12.23 32.78
N PHE A 698 24.54 13.04 33.85
CA PHE A 698 23.37 13.58 34.54
C PHE A 698 22.45 14.34 33.58
N GLY A 699 22.99 15.27 32.77
CA GLY A 699 22.21 16.06 31.82
C GLY A 699 21.48 15.19 30.79
N LYS A 700 22.16 14.17 30.26
CA LYS A 700 21.57 13.18 29.35
C LYS A 700 20.43 12.41 29.99
N ASP A 701 20.64 11.91 31.20
CA ASP A 701 19.62 11.16 31.95
C ASP A 701 18.44 12.04 32.37
N PHE A 702 18.71 13.29 32.75
CA PHE A 702 17.69 14.26 33.13
C PHE A 702 16.75 14.55 31.95
N PHE A 703 17.27 14.84 30.76
CA PHE A 703 16.40 15.11 29.60
C PHE A 703 15.76 13.87 28.99
N ASP A 704 16.37 12.68 29.14
CA ASP A 704 15.68 11.42 28.83
C ASP A 704 14.47 11.21 29.74
N TRP A 705 14.62 11.42 31.04
CA TRP A 705 13.51 11.34 32.00
C TRP A 705 12.46 12.43 31.79
N TYR A 706 12.89 13.66 31.55
CA TYR A 706 11.99 14.81 31.41
C TYR A 706 11.13 14.69 30.15
N ASN A 707 11.71 14.32 29.01
CA ASN A 707 10.96 14.00 27.78
C ASN A 707 10.12 12.72 27.94
N GLY A 708 10.68 11.68 28.57
CA GLY A 708 9.98 10.41 28.83
C GLY A 708 8.74 10.58 29.73
N SER A 709 8.80 11.48 30.71
CA SER A 709 7.66 11.83 31.56
C SER A 709 6.55 12.52 30.77
N LEU A 710 6.91 13.42 29.84
CA LEU A 710 5.96 14.12 28.97
C LEU A 710 5.31 13.17 27.96
N THR A 711 6.09 12.29 27.32
CA THR A 711 5.55 11.30 26.37
C THR A 711 4.70 10.24 27.07
N SER A 712 5.06 9.84 28.28
CA SER A 712 4.23 8.97 29.13
C SER A 712 2.88 9.62 29.47
N HIS A 713 2.88 10.91 29.83
CA HIS A 713 1.65 11.68 30.03
C HIS A 713 0.77 11.69 28.78
N GLY A 714 1.33 12.09 27.63
CA GLY A 714 0.60 12.12 26.36
C GLY A 714 0.01 10.76 25.99
N THR A 715 0.80 9.69 26.15
CA THR A 715 0.35 8.31 25.91
C THR A 715 -0.84 7.93 26.79
N LYS A 716 -0.79 8.22 28.09
CA LYS A 716 -1.87 7.88 29.04
C LYS A 716 -3.17 8.62 28.71
N VAL A 717 -3.09 9.93 28.46
CA VAL A 717 -4.28 10.76 28.18
C VAL A 717 -4.90 10.38 26.84
N ILE A 718 -4.11 10.24 25.77
CA ILE A 718 -4.63 9.84 24.46
C ILE A 718 -5.16 8.41 24.47
N THR A 719 -4.51 7.48 25.18
CA THR A 719 -5.05 6.12 25.34
C THR A 719 -6.41 6.16 26.03
N THR A 720 -6.58 7.01 27.05
CA THR A 720 -7.87 7.20 27.71
C THR A 720 -8.93 7.74 26.74
N ALA A 721 -8.57 8.70 25.88
CA ALA A 721 -9.47 9.19 24.84
C ALA A 721 -9.83 8.10 23.81
N LEU A 722 -8.87 7.27 23.39
CA LEU A 722 -9.12 6.13 22.51
C LEU A 722 -10.00 5.06 23.17
N ASP A 723 -9.88 4.83 24.48
CA ASP A 723 -10.73 3.90 25.21
C ASP A 723 -12.19 4.37 25.30
N VAL A 724 -12.45 5.67 25.21
CA VAL A 724 -13.81 6.24 25.19
C VAL A 724 -14.34 6.36 23.75
N PHE A 725 -13.59 7.08 22.90
CA PHE A 725 -14.03 7.49 21.57
C PHE A 725 -13.63 6.51 20.47
N GLY A 726 -12.50 5.83 20.64
CA GLY A 726 -11.94 4.90 19.66
C GLY A 726 -12.14 3.44 20.02
N SER A 727 -13.19 3.08 20.75
CA SER A 727 -13.47 1.69 21.16
C SER A 727 -14.56 1.05 20.30
N GLU A 728 -14.64 -0.29 20.34
CA GLU A 728 -15.74 -1.01 19.73
C GLU A 728 -17.08 -0.55 20.33
N GLY A 729 -18.07 -0.28 19.47
CA GLY A 729 -19.38 0.22 19.90
C GLY A 729 -19.42 1.69 20.31
N SER A 730 -18.30 2.43 20.27
CA SER A 730 -18.31 3.88 20.49
C SER A 730 -19.09 4.59 19.38
N GLN A 731 -19.89 5.60 19.77
CA GLN A 731 -20.56 6.50 18.82
C GLN A 731 -19.58 7.43 18.08
N PHE A 732 -18.34 7.53 18.55
CA PHE A 732 -17.28 8.37 17.99
C PHE A 732 -16.09 7.59 17.45
N ALA A 733 -16.21 6.26 17.34
CA ALA A 733 -15.30 5.52 16.46
C ALA A 733 -15.23 6.24 15.08
N GLY A 734 -14.23 5.95 14.25
CA GLY A 734 -14.08 6.56 12.93
C GLY A 734 -13.80 8.06 12.90
N ILE A 735 -13.93 8.77 14.03
CA ILE A 735 -13.53 10.16 14.20
C ILE A 735 -12.08 10.18 14.68
N ASP A 736 -11.25 11.01 14.04
CA ASP A 736 -9.85 11.17 14.41
C ASP A 736 -9.73 11.87 15.78
N ILE A 737 -8.71 11.49 16.55
CA ILE A 737 -8.34 12.13 17.80
C ILE A 737 -7.15 13.05 17.56
N GLY A 738 -7.37 14.35 17.66
CA GLY A 738 -6.34 15.37 17.50
C GLY A 738 -5.50 15.56 18.77
N ALA A 739 -4.26 15.96 18.62
CA ALA A 739 -3.38 16.39 19.72
C ALA A 739 -2.44 17.50 19.24
N LYS A 740 -2.06 18.45 20.10
CA LYS A 740 -1.19 19.57 19.69
C LYS A 740 0.25 19.40 20.15
N MET A 741 1.18 19.74 19.27
CA MET A 741 2.61 19.79 19.51
C MET A 741 3.14 21.19 19.17
N PRO A 742 3.82 21.87 20.10
CA PRO A 742 4.21 23.26 19.93
C PRO A 742 5.44 23.43 19.02
N GLY A 743 5.43 24.45 18.18
CA GLY A 743 6.60 24.93 17.45
C GLY A 743 7.47 25.86 18.30
N VAL A 744 8.32 25.31 19.17
CA VAL A 744 9.27 26.11 19.97
C VAL A 744 10.50 26.45 19.12
N HIS A 745 10.41 27.57 18.40
CA HIS A 745 11.31 27.89 17.29
C HIS A 745 12.49 28.79 17.63
N TRP A 746 12.52 29.42 18.80
CA TRP A 746 13.61 30.31 19.24
C TRP A 746 14.75 29.53 19.89
N ARG A 747 15.97 30.08 19.84
CA ARG A 747 17.21 29.40 20.28
C ARG A 747 17.49 28.07 19.57
N VAL A 748 16.88 27.83 18.42
CA VAL A 748 17.12 26.64 17.60
C VAL A 748 18.42 26.79 16.82
N GLY A 749 18.66 27.96 16.22
CA GLY A 749 19.82 28.22 15.38
C GLY A 749 19.64 29.37 14.39
N GLU A 750 20.49 29.43 13.39
CA GLU A 750 20.37 30.38 12.28
C GLU A 750 20.75 29.74 10.94
N LYS A 751 20.34 30.40 9.84
CA LYS A 751 20.77 30.01 8.49
C LYS A 751 22.00 30.80 8.07
N ASN A 752 23.01 30.08 7.60
CA ASN A 752 24.18 30.62 6.91
C ASN A 752 24.17 30.08 5.46
N GLY A 753 23.55 30.82 4.55
CA GLY A 753 23.17 30.30 3.23
C GLY A 753 22.17 29.14 3.38
N ASP A 754 22.47 28.00 2.75
CA ASP A 754 21.65 26.79 2.84
C ASP A 754 21.95 25.94 4.09
N GLN A 755 23.01 26.27 4.84
CA GLN A 755 23.38 25.53 6.05
C GLN A 755 22.64 26.05 7.29
N VAL A 756 22.18 25.12 8.12
CA VAL A 756 21.64 25.43 9.44
C VAL A 756 22.72 25.27 10.49
N VAL A 757 23.03 26.35 11.20
CA VAL A 757 23.93 26.35 12.36
C VAL A 757 23.07 26.33 13.60
N LEU A 758 23.07 25.20 14.32
CA LEU A 758 22.28 25.03 15.54
C LEU A 758 22.84 25.85 16.70
N SER A 759 21.93 26.38 17.51
CA SER A 759 22.26 27.04 18.79
C SER A 759 22.14 26.03 19.95
N ASP A 760 21.93 26.52 21.17
CA ASP A 760 21.87 25.72 22.39
C ASP A 760 20.59 24.90 22.56
N ARG A 761 19.52 25.24 21.84
CA ARG A 761 18.21 24.54 21.86
C ARG A 761 17.60 24.39 23.25
N GLN A 762 17.96 25.30 24.17
CA GLN A 762 17.54 25.19 25.57
C GLN A 762 16.03 25.37 25.74
N ALA A 763 15.39 26.18 24.90
CA ALA A 763 13.95 26.38 24.93
C ALA A 763 13.16 25.08 24.68
N GLU A 764 13.59 24.30 23.67
CA GLU A 764 12.98 23.01 23.34
C GLU A 764 13.21 21.97 24.44
N LEU A 765 14.38 21.99 25.07
CA LEU A 765 14.70 21.15 26.22
C LEU A 765 13.82 21.49 27.43
N SER A 766 13.68 22.78 27.78
CA SER A 766 12.83 23.22 28.89
C SER A 766 11.35 22.92 28.66
N ALA A 767 10.88 22.99 27.42
CA ALA A 767 9.54 22.58 27.01
C ALA A 767 9.34 21.06 27.00
N GLY A 768 10.43 20.27 27.08
CA GLY A 768 10.42 18.81 27.15
C GLY A 768 10.36 18.10 25.81
N LEU A 769 10.63 18.80 24.70
CA LEU A 769 10.34 18.32 23.34
C LEU A 769 11.43 17.41 22.75
N ILE A 770 12.66 17.57 23.22
CA ILE A 770 13.84 16.85 22.71
C ILE A 770 14.69 16.28 23.85
N THR A 771 15.61 15.37 23.51
CA THR A 771 16.58 14.79 24.45
C THR A 771 18.03 15.12 24.06
N THR A 772 18.98 14.88 24.96
CA THR A 772 20.42 15.10 24.72
C THR A 772 21.23 13.80 24.64
N SER A 773 20.69 12.66 25.06
CA SER A 773 21.43 11.38 25.16
C SER A 773 21.66 10.69 23.82
N ARG A 774 20.76 10.92 22.85
CA ARG A 774 20.68 10.15 21.60
C ARG A 774 21.68 10.62 20.54
N ASN A 775 22.35 11.75 20.76
CA ASN A 775 23.18 12.46 19.78
C ASN A 775 22.46 12.76 18.45
N ASP A 776 21.14 12.64 18.41
CA ASP A 776 20.31 12.92 17.23
C ASP A 776 19.92 14.39 17.14
N TRP A 777 20.09 15.17 18.21
CA TRP A 777 19.72 16.58 18.28
C TRP A 777 20.40 17.48 17.23
N GLN A 778 21.49 17.02 16.60
CA GLN A 778 22.17 17.66 15.46
C GLN A 778 22.08 16.85 14.16
N ASN A 779 21.48 15.66 14.18
CA ASN A 779 21.47 14.73 13.05
C ASN A 779 20.11 14.72 12.31
N ASP A 780 20.15 15.12 11.04
CA ASP A 780 19.01 15.15 10.12
C ASP A 780 18.38 13.78 9.90
N ALA A 781 19.20 12.72 9.87
CA ALA A 781 18.71 11.35 9.67
C ALA A 781 17.86 10.86 10.85
N ASP A 782 18.02 11.48 12.02
CA ASP A 782 17.41 11.07 13.28
C ASP A 782 16.38 12.07 13.83
N GLY A 783 15.83 12.93 12.96
CA GLY A 783 14.73 13.81 13.30
C GLY A 783 15.13 14.95 14.24
N ARG A 784 16.43 15.27 14.37
CA ARG A 784 16.94 16.42 15.14
C ARG A 784 16.38 16.49 16.56
N GLY A 785 16.29 15.35 17.22
CA GLY A 785 15.83 15.21 18.61
C GLY A 785 14.30 15.07 18.78
N TYR A 786 13.50 15.27 17.73
CA TYR A 786 12.03 15.12 17.80
C TYR A 786 11.55 13.67 17.66
N ARG A 787 12.42 12.76 17.19
CA ARG A 787 12.08 11.36 16.96
C ARG A 787 11.30 10.71 18.12
N PRO A 788 11.67 10.86 19.41
CA PRO A 788 10.92 10.24 20.50
C PRO A 788 9.44 10.64 20.57
N ILE A 789 9.12 11.93 20.45
CA ILE A 789 7.73 12.41 20.47
C ILE A 789 6.99 11.96 19.20
N ILE A 790 7.65 12.02 18.04
CA ILE A 790 7.06 11.54 16.78
C ILE A 790 6.76 10.04 16.84
N SER A 791 7.66 9.23 17.42
CA SER A 791 7.44 7.80 17.62
C SER A 791 6.29 7.52 18.58
N MET A 792 6.18 8.28 19.67
CA MET A 792 5.02 8.19 20.57
C MET A 792 3.70 8.41 19.81
N PHE A 793 3.60 9.47 19.00
CA PHE A 793 2.40 9.70 18.18
C PHE A 793 2.20 8.62 17.12
N LYS A 794 3.27 8.09 16.52
CA LYS A 794 3.20 7.03 15.52
C LYS A 794 2.61 5.74 16.10
N ASP A 795 3.01 5.40 17.32
CA ASP A 795 2.50 4.24 18.05
C ASP A 795 1.03 4.44 18.42
N LEU A 796 0.67 5.65 18.85
CA LEU A 796 -0.70 6.02 19.18
C LEU A 796 -1.64 6.06 17.95
N GLN A 797 -1.16 6.50 16.79
CA GLN A 797 -1.98 6.69 15.58
C GLN A 797 -2.72 5.42 15.17
N THR A 798 -2.12 4.26 15.39
CA THR A 798 -2.69 2.95 15.03
C THR A 798 -3.07 2.11 16.25
N LYS A 799 -3.06 2.70 17.46
CA LYS A 799 -3.34 1.97 18.70
C LYS A 799 -4.78 1.48 18.75
N SER A 800 -5.72 2.30 18.27
CA SER A 800 -7.11 1.89 18.07
C SER A 800 -7.32 1.43 16.64
N LYS A 801 -8.17 0.41 16.48
CA LYS A 801 -8.70 -0.05 15.19
C LYS A 801 -9.82 0.85 14.65
N PHE A 802 -10.39 1.69 15.51
CA PHE A 802 -11.60 2.43 15.24
C PHE A 802 -11.31 3.91 14.97
N SER A 803 -10.33 4.51 15.64
CA SER A 803 -9.97 5.92 15.49
C SER A 803 -8.46 6.08 15.40
N ARG A 804 -8.01 7.09 14.64
CA ARG A 804 -6.59 7.43 14.52
C ARG A 804 -6.24 8.57 15.47
N VAL A 805 -4.97 8.68 15.81
CA VAL A 805 -4.43 9.85 16.52
C VAL A 805 -3.64 10.69 15.53
N ILE A 806 -3.98 11.98 15.42
CA ILE A 806 -3.39 12.92 14.46
C ILE A 806 -2.78 14.10 15.20
N PRO A 807 -1.44 14.20 15.32
CA PRO A 807 -0.81 15.37 15.89
C PRO A 807 -0.88 16.59 14.97
N HIS A 808 -0.98 17.76 15.58
CA HIS A 808 -0.99 19.08 14.95
C HIS A 808 0.26 19.84 15.40
N PHE A 809 1.15 20.19 14.46
CA PHE A 809 2.31 21.03 14.76
C PHE A 809 2.00 22.51 14.54
N THR A 810 2.51 23.41 15.38
CA THR A 810 2.23 24.85 15.28
C THR A 810 3.40 25.63 14.65
N ALA A 811 3.18 26.92 14.36
CA ALA A 811 4.16 27.88 13.82
C ALA A 811 4.61 27.65 12.35
N LEU A 812 3.76 27.00 11.54
CA LEU A 812 4.09 26.69 10.13
C LEU A 812 4.20 27.93 9.22
N GLU A 813 3.66 29.05 9.66
CA GLU A 813 3.52 30.25 8.86
C GLU A 813 4.72 31.20 8.98
N MET A 814 5.53 31.07 10.03
CA MET A 814 6.63 31.99 10.32
C MET A 814 7.86 31.75 9.46
N ALA A 815 8.62 32.81 9.16
CA ALA A 815 9.89 32.71 8.43
C ALA A 815 11.08 32.51 9.38
N ASP A 816 12.07 31.77 8.92
CA ASP A 816 13.36 31.65 9.61
C ASP A 816 14.02 33.03 9.76
N GLY A 817 14.49 33.35 10.96
CA GLY A 817 15.23 34.58 11.25
C GLY A 817 14.45 35.89 11.13
N HIS A 818 13.11 35.86 11.00
CA HIS A 818 12.29 37.06 10.79
C HIS A 818 12.40 38.09 11.93
N GLU A 819 12.77 37.63 13.13
CA GLU A 819 12.91 38.44 14.35
C GLU A 819 14.37 38.90 14.59
N GLY A 820 15.26 38.65 13.63
CA GLY A 820 16.68 38.98 13.71
C GLY A 820 17.56 37.86 14.29
N ARG A 821 18.87 37.96 14.03
CA ARG A 821 19.85 36.90 14.37
C ARG A 821 19.98 36.62 15.87
N ALA A 822 19.74 37.62 16.73
CA ALA A 822 19.89 37.48 18.18
C ALA A 822 18.92 36.46 18.80
N ILE A 823 17.78 36.22 18.15
CA ILE A 823 16.75 35.27 18.62
C ILE A 823 17.11 33.83 18.28
N GLN A 824 17.88 33.63 17.19
CA GLN A 824 18.23 32.32 16.66
C GLN A 824 16.97 31.47 16.39
N SER A 825 16.04 32.06 15.63
CA SER A 825 14.69 31.58 15.37
C SER A 825 14.62 30.83 14.03
N LEU A 826 14.18 29.56 14.03
CA LEU A 826 14.08 28.71 12.82
C LEU A 826 12.71 28.00 12.65
N PRO A 827 11.56 28.71 12.69
CA PRO A 827 10.23 28.07 12.67
C PRO A 827 9.92 27.29 11.39
N TYR A 828 10.27 27.82 10.22
CA TYR A 828 9.99 27.14 8.94
C TYR A 828 10.87 25.89 8.79
N THR A 829 12.15 26.03 9.13
CA THR A 829 13.09 24.90 9.14
C THR A 829 12.66 23.83 10.14
N LEU A 830 12.23 24.22 11.34
CA LEU A 830 11.74 23.32 12.37
C LEU A 830 10.49 22.55 11.91
N SER A 831 9.52 23.25 11.32
CA SER A 831 8.31 22.65 10.74
C SER A 831 8.66 21.60 9.67
N ARG A 832 9.68 21.85 8.84
CA ARG A 832 10.16 20.86 7.88
C ARG A 832 10.76 19.63 8.57
N TRP A 833 11.62 19.81 9.57
CA TRP A 833 12.25 18.68 10.27
C TRP A 833 11.23 17.76 10.94
N VAL A 834 10.23 18.36 11.61
CA VAL A 834 9.13 17.63 12.24
C VAL A 834 8.30 16.89 11.20
N GLY A 835 7.90 17.58 10.12
CA GLY A 835 7.17 16.96 9.02
C GLY A 835 7.94 15.82 8.34
N GLU A 836 9.23 15.99 8.08
CA GLU A 836 10.08 14.97 7.46
C GLU A 836 10.25 13.74 8.34
N GLU A 837 10.46 13.92 9.65
CA GLU A 837 10.53 12.79 10.60
C GLU A 837 9.18 12.08 10.74
N ALA A 838 8.07 12.82 10.78
CA ALA A 838 6.73 12.23 10.77
C ALA A 838 6.50 11.37 9.53
N ASN A 839 6.81 11.89 8.34
CA ASN A 839 6.67 11.15 7.08
C ASN A 839 7.61 9.94 7.00
N ARG A 840 8.84 10.06 7.51
CA ARG A 840 9.80 8.94 7.60
C ARG A 840 9.25 7.78 8.44
N GLN A 841 8.50 8.09 9.51
CA GLN A 841 7.85 7.09 10.36
C GLN A 841 6.47 6.64 9.86
N GLY A 842 5.93 7.24 8.78
CA GLY A 842 4.57 6.99 8.31
C GLY A 842 3.48 7.56 9.23
N LEU A 843 3.80 8.60 10.00
CA LEU A 843 2.86 9.35 10.82
C LEU A 843 2.13 10.41 9.95
N VAL A 844 0.82 10.46 10.09
CA VAL A 844 -0.02 11.51 9.50
C VAL A 844 0.01 12.69 10.46
N ILE A 845 0.29 13.88 9.92
CA ILE A 845 0.46 15.09 10.74
C ILE A 845 -0.24 16.26 10.07
N LYS A 846 -0.91 17.10 10.86
CA LYS A 846 -1.53 18.35 10.44
C LYS A 846 -0.78 19.54 11.05
N GLY A 847 -1.10 20.74 10.60
CA GLY A 847 -0.44 21.97 11.05
C GLY A 847 -1.41 23.05 11.50
N GLU A 848 -0.89 24.03 12.21
CA GLU A 848 -1.58 25.26 12.61
C GLU A 848 -0.64 26.46 12.44
N ASN A 849 -1.18 27.64 12.12
CA ASN A 849 -0.42 28.87 12.33
C ASN A 849 -0.39 29.17 13.84
N ALA A 850 0.73 29.67 14.33
CA ALA A 850 0.84 30.04 15.75
C ALA A 850 0.22 31.41 16.04
N LEU A 851 0.35 32.38 15.13
CA LEU A 851 -0.14 33.74 15.31
C LEU A 851 -0.95 34.22 14.11
N ALA A 852 -1.90 35.13 14.33
CA ALA A 852 -2.76 35.68 13.28
C ALA A 852 -2.16 36.89 12.53
N TRP A 853 -1.20 37.59 13.14
CA TRP A 853 -0.68 38.87 12.61
C TRP A 853 0.04 38.76 11.27
N ASN A 854 0.43 37.56 10.88
CA ASN A 854 1.17 37.24 9.65
C ASN A 854 0.26 36.71 8.54
N LEU A 855 -1.04 36.50 8.79
CA LEU A 855 -2.02 36.15 7.77
C LEU A 855 -2.22 37.23 6.68
N PRO A 856 -1.98 38.53 6.93
CA PRO A 856 -1.93 39.53 5.86
C PRO A 856 -0.73 39.39 4.89
N ASP A 857 0.31 38.62 5.24
CA ASP A 857 1.52 38.45 4.41
C ASP A 857 1.40 37.24 3.47
N PRO A 858 1.37 37.43 2.13
CA PRO A 858 1.35 36.33 1.17
C PRO A 858 2.50 35.33 1.34
N ALA A 859 3.67 35.78 1.81
CA ALA A 859 4.81 34.88 2.00
C ALA A 859 4.56 33.85 3.11
N SER A 860 3.76 34.18 4.13
CA SER A 860 3.30 33.25 5.16
C SER A 860 2.46 32.12 4.56
N TRP A 861 1.52 32.47 3.68
CA TRP A 861 0.69 31.51 2.96
C TRP A 861 1.50 30.64 2.00
N GLN A 862 2.47 31.21 1.29
CA GLN A 862 3.37 30.45 0.41
C GLN A 862 4.20 29.43 1.20
N ARG A 863 4.70 29.78 2.39
CA ARG A 863 5.40 28.85 3.27
C ARG A 863 4.50 27.70 3.70
N MET A 864 3.30 27.99 4.22
CA MET A 864 2.33 26.95 4.61
C MET A 864 1.95 26.07 3.41
N ALA A 865 1.62 26.66 2.27
CA ALA A 865 1.33 25.95 1.03
C ALA A 865 2.48 25.03 0.59
N SER A 866 3.74 25.47 0.75
CA SER A 866 4.91 24.66 0.39
C SER A 866 5.08 23.41 1.27
N LEU A 867 4.55 23.44 2.49
CA LEU A 867 4.56 22.33 3.45
C LEU A 867 3.37 21.38 3.28
N MET A 868 2.38 21.73 2.46
CA MET A 868 1.14 20.97 2.32
C MET A 868 1.21 19.92 1.22
N LYS A 869 0.83 18.68 1.58
CA LYS A 869 0.56 17.63 0.59
C LYS A 869 -0.57 18.08 -0.33
N GLY A 870 -0.57 17.61 -1.57
CA GLY A 870 -1.56 17.99 -2.58
C GLY A 870 -1.38 19.39 -3.17
N VAL A 871 -0.65 20.28 -2.50
CA VAL A 871 -0.22 21.58 -3.04
C VAL A 871 1.19 21.49 -3.60
N ASN A 872 2.10 20.89 -2.83
CA ASN A 872 3.48 20.65 -3.22
C ASN A 872 3.76 19.14 -3.28
N GLN A 873 4.52 18.69 -4.30
CA GLN A 873 4.95 17.29 -4.42
C GLN A 873 5.81 16.83 -3.24
N ASN A 874 6.55 17.77 -2.63
CA ASN A 874 7.36 17.53 -1.43
C ASN A 874 6.66 17.99 -0.14
N GLY A 875 5.33 18.15 -0.17
CA GLY A 875 4.53 18.50 0.99
C GLY A 875 4.60 17.43 2.08
N LEU A 876 4.50 17.86 3.34
CA LEU A 876 4.71 17.04 4.53
C LEU A 876 3.44 16.89 5.37
N TYR A 877 2.53 17.88 5.32
CA TYR A 877 1.35 17.97 6.18
C TYR A 877 0.06 17.62 5.43
N ASP A 878 -0.87 16.98 6.15
CA ASP A 878 -2.17 16.47 5.68
C ASP A 878 -3.34 17.37 6.11
N GLY A 879 -3.09 18.63 6.48
CA GLY A 879 -4.16 19.57 6.86
C GLY A 879 -3.64 20.80 7.59
N LEU A 880 -4.42 21.87 7.57
CA LEU A 880 -4.17 23.10 8.33
C LEU A 880 -5.42 23.55 9.09
N THR A 881 -5.23 24.04 10.31
CA THR A 881 -6.24 24.77 11.08
C THR A 881 -5.76 26.19 11.35
N PHE A 882 -6.56 27.20 10.99
CA PHE A 882 -6.15 28.60 11.05
C PHE A 882 -6.71 29.35 12.26
N LEU A 883 -5.82 30.01 13.01
CA LEU A 883 -6.12 30.88 14.15
C LEU A 883 -6.21 32.34 13.66
N ARG A 884 -7.38 33.02 13.73
CA ARG A 884 -8.76 32.51 13.91
C ARG A 884 -9.66 32.89 12.73
N ILE A 885 -10.91 32.40 12.75
CA ILE A 885 -11.94 32.63 11.72
C ILE A 885 -12.08 34.12 11.37
N SER A 886 -12.11 35.01 12.36
CA SER A 886 -12.20 36.46 12.14
C SER A 886 -10.97 37.01 11.40
N ASP A 887 -9.77 36.49 11.68
CA ASP A 887 -8.53 36.95 11.07
C ASP A 887 -8.39 36.49 9.62
N VAL A 888 -8.84 35.26 9.33
CA VAL A 888 -8.92 34.73 7.95
C VAL A 888 -9.96 35.50 7.14
N LEU A 889 -11.11 35.82 7.73
CA LEU A 889 -12.22 36.44 7.02
C LEU A 889 -12.12 37.95 6.89
N SER A 890 -11.49 38.66 7.82
CA SER A 890 -11.41 40.13 7.79
C SER A 890 -10.32 40.66 6.85
N ASN A 891 -9.42 39.79 6.39
CA ASN A 891 -8.30 40.17 5.53
C ASN A 891 -8.47 39.58 4.11
N ASP A 892 -8.49 40.43 3.08
CA ASP A 892 -8.71 39.99 1.70
C ASP A 892 -7.57 39.11 1.16
N VAL A 893 -6.32 39.34 1.60
CA VAL A 893 -5.18 38.48 1.24
C VAL A 893 -5.37 37.10 1.86
N ALA A 894 -5.67 37.04 3.16
CA ALA A 894 -5.90 35.78 3.87
C ALA A 894 -7.05 34.99 3.22
N ARG A 895 -8.17 35.65 2.92
CA ARG A 895 -9.31 35.04 2.23
C ARG A 895 -8.92 34.46 0.87
N ALA A 896 -8.24 35.24 0.04
CA ALA A 896 -7.84 34.82 -1.30
C ALA A 896 -6.83 33.67 -1.26
N GLN A 897 -5.84 33.72 -0.37
CA GLN A 897 -4.82 32.69 -0.22
C GLN A 897 -5.42 31.39 0.35
N PHE A 898 -6.36 31.46 1.28
CA PHE A 898 -7.09 30.30 1.79
C PHE A 898 -7.84 29.57 0.66
N GLN A 899 -8.57 30.32 -0.18
CA GLN A 899 -9.27 29.77 -1.35
C GLN A 899 -8.30 29.21 -2.40
N ASP A 900 -7.18 29.89 -2.64
CA ASP A 900 -6.13 29.42 -3.55
C ASP A 900 -5.56 28.07 -3.10
N ILE A 901 -5.18 27.93 -1.83
CA ILE A 901 -4.71 26.64 -1.27
C ILE A 901 -5.78 25.56 -1.43
N ILE A 902 -7.05 25.86 -1.11
CA ILE A 902 -8.16 24.92 -1.29
C ILE A 902 -8.31 24.49 -2.74
N SER A 903 -8.26 25.41 -3.70
CA SER A 903 -8.38 25.09 -5.14
C SER A 903 -7.25 24.19 -5.64
N LYS A 904 -6.06 24.26 -5.03
CA LYS A 904 -4.93 23.38 -5.34
C LYS A 904 -5.11 21.98 -4.77
N ILE A 905 -5.62 21.89 -3.55
CA ILE A 905 -5.94 20.62 -2.88
C ILE A 905 -7.18 19.96 -3.51
N ARG A 906 -8.10 20.77 -4.04
CA ARG A 906 -9.43 20.42 -4.54
C ARG A 906 -9.70 21.21 -5.82
N PRO A 907 -9.09 20.81 -6.95
CA PRO A 907 -9.38 21.44 -8.22
C PRO A 907 -10.89 21.27 -8.52
N PRO A 908 -11.57 22.33 -9.00
CA PRO A 908 -12.96 22.21 -9.42
C PRO A 908 -13.06 21.14 -10.51
N ALA A 909 -14.16 20.38 -10.50
CA ALA A 909 -14.44 19.45 -11.59
C ALA A 909 -14.43 20.24 -12.90
N GLU A 910 -13.59 19.85 -13.87
CA GLU A 910 -13.56 20.50 -15.18
C GLU A 910 -14.98 20.56 -15.73
N ALA A 911 -15.47 21.78 -15.99
CA ALA A 911 -16.71 21.95 -16.72
C ALA A 911 -16.49 21.28 -18.09
N GLN A 912 -17.22 20.18 -18.36
CA GLN A 912 -17.25 19.62 -19.69
C GLN A 912 -17.62 20.75 -20.66
N PRO A 913 -16.82 21.02 -21.71
CA PRO A 913 -17.25 21.95 -22.74
C PRO A 913 -18.57 21.41 -23.27
N LEU A 914 -19.63 22.22 -23.13
CA LEU A 914 -20.91 21.99 -23.79
C LEU A 914 -20.58 21.75 -25.25
N ALA A 915 -20.77 20.51 -25.71
CA ALA A 915 -20.72 20.19 -27.12
C ALA A 915 -21.70 21.14 -27.80
N GLU A 916 -21.15 22.06 -28.61
CA GLU A 916 -21.94 22.98 -29.40
C GLU A 916 -22.93 22.16 -30.22
N ALA A 917 -24.21 22.31 -29.91
CA ALA A 917 -25.28 21.83 -30.76
C ALA A 917 -25.16 22.57 -32.09
N LYS A 918 -24.80 21.84 -33.15
CA LYS A 918 -25.07 22.19 -34.55
C LYS A 918 -25.58 20.97 -35.29
#